data_AF-A0A0B7AJ12-F1
#
_entry.id   AF-A0A0B7AJ12-F1
#
_cell.length_a   1.000
_cell.length_b   1.000
_cell.length_c   1.000
_cell.angle_alpha   90.00
_cell.angle_beta   90.00
_cell.angle_gamma   90.00
#
_symmetry.space_group_name_H-M   'P 1'
#
loop_
_entity.id
_entity.type
_entity.pdbx_description
1 polymer ?
#
loop_
_entity_poly.entity_id
_entity_poly.type
_entity_poly.pdbx_seq_one_letter_code
_entity_poly.pdbx_strand_id
1 'polypeptide(L)'
;SLTENADNSHGHQQNVLRDDRSNHNHFPQAASQHNELKTLQTPDSHSSHETQQNSNITNSQTITEIENESTLSSTSPLSPSTVDIPNDHEQQSSDSNFNSLIEAKDISSSECSSAAFLSLSDTSASTFVPDTEDPNSSDTEDPNSLNIRNEIQISESSSDNSSPVSSLHSSPDRTLSCASQVKSNYTNKEVTSADNTNRQSVNGLQSFFDVGQIQEYNRQLLEQMKIRDDEIAKLTHELQMNERENQVISQVMKHSLSPSHQDDDLYLPQIKVLEHTIAQQQKEIQALKLKLASQDSAAKGAITSLQNELKSRVSQVMKMYEDCLKEKDMIVVRYAEAEGKNMEAKRLTEKSEAKVKEVIKDREMMSNALKAAKADRQKALANFETKCIEINNLQKEIEKLKEAVLSSDHRVKWFQDKLKFEAEDHKETKSNLEKTAVKLKEAREETEIIRKECHAIVKTYQESDDIKSNSLDKELKLKETELRTQMQERNDNEEIHQMLKRELDSLKAQHKDTIEEVKTYKDKVQWLEEERRQNHQMIENYQEIMQRQKTTNADLNVRITSLSTLEEDYKSSQEMLQTFQKDITDFRAANQELQKDVDSCRERESKMLALQSELSHMNAKLRSENTSLLNKISTLTSEVSKLKVGVHSLEAAIKDLNDKWDKEKTKTKEENEKLATILSERTKECIDLKQKWEDEMDTSKTLKRRHANNIKDLTRQLHQVHRRLESQDSKDASSMGSRTNSNGSLNSLENTSRLTFSTTHPPLQEFPAITEQVEVDKNVLIERIVRLQKSLARKNEKMEFLGEHIQQLLDDIKKKNKVIQCYALRDESGTLSSEDMDANKTLLARKGGIMASLYSAQQQDGNMTLDLSLQISRKLQAVLEDTLLKNITLRESLDTLGEEIARLSQENRKLQLHLQKIEGSLA
;
A
#
# COMPACT_ATOMS: atom_id res chain seq x y z
N SER A 1 -80.56 14.70 -11.72
CA SER A 1 -81.19 13.38 -11.87
C SER A 1 -81.03 12.66 -10.54
N LEU A 2 -82.06 12.53 -9.70
CA LEU A 2 -83.20 11.58 -9.84
C LEU A 2 -82.72 10.15 -9.56
N THR A 3 -83.20 9.38 -8.57
CA THR A 3 -84.32 9.53 -7.58
C THR A 3 -83.88 8.90 -6.22
N GLU A 4 -84.43 9.20 -5.02
CA GLU A 4 -85.84 9.14 -4.53
C GLU A 4 -86.46 7.73 -4.63
N ASN A 5 -87.33 7.21 -3.73
CA ASN A 5 -88.01 7.68 -2.49
C ASN A 5 -88.03 6.48 -1.48
N ALA A 6 -88.01 6.62 -0.14
CA ALA A 6 -89.03 7.15 0.80
C ALA A 6 -90.38 6.40 0.80
N ASP A 7 -90.81 5.86 1.96
CA ASP A 7 -92.22 5.96 2.42
C ASP A 7 -92.40 5.68 3.95
N ASN A 8 -93.58 6.01 4.48
CA ASN A 8 -93.96 6.00 5.90
C ASN A 8 -94.73 4.74 6.34
N SER A 9 -94.82 4.49 7.66
CA SER A 9 -96.14 4.24 8.29
C SER A 9 -96.16 4.38 9.82
N HIS A 10 -97.14 5.15 10.32
CA HIS A 10 -97.89 5.05 11.59
C HIS A 10 -97.20 4.63 12.90
N GLY A 11 -97.39 5.48 13.92
CA GLY A 11 -97.37 5.09 15.34
C GLY A 11 -98.76 5.16 15.98
N HIS A 12 -98.91 4.50 17.14
CA HIS A 12 -100.00 4.77 18.09
C HIS A 12 -99.53 4.56 19.53
N GLN A 13 -100.07 5.36 20.45
CA GLN A 13 -99.75 5.33 21.88
C GLN A 13 -100.80 4.52 22.65
N GLN A 14 -100.42 3.96 23.81
CA GLN A 14 -101.23 4.11 25.04
C GLN A 14 -100.42 3.78 26.31
N ASN A 15 -100.71 4.53 27.38
CA ASN A 15 -100.08 4.43 28.71
C ASN A 15 -101.09 3.94 29.76
N VAL A 16 -100.68 3.00 30.62
CA VAL A 16 -101.19 2.77 32.01
C VAL A 16 -99.98 2.16 32.76
N LEU A 17 -99.32 2.83 33.73
CA LEU A 17 -99.65 2.96 35.17
C LEU A 17 -99.81 1.57 35.86
N ARG A 18 -99.31 1.30 37.09
CA ARG A 18 -98.86 2.19 38.18
C ARG A 18 -98.03 1.42 39.26
N ASP A 19 -97.31 2.16 40.12
CA ASP A 19 -96.82 1.86 41.51
C ASP A 19 -96.09 0.52 41.81
N ASP A 20 -94.93 0.47 42.48
CA ASP A 20 -94.86 0.65 43.95
C ASP A 20 -93.46 0.99 44.56
N ARG A 21 -93.48 1.85 45.59
CA ARG A 21 -92.64 1.98 46.81
C ARG A 21 -91.09 1.79 46.89
N SER A 22 -90.44 2.93 47.18
CA SER A 22 -89.51 3.24 48.31
C SER A 22 -88.13 2.57 48.51
N ASN A 23 -87.09 3.42 48.41
CA ASN A 23 -85.99 3.71 49.38
C ASN A 23 -86.05 3.04 50.79
N HIS A 24 -84.94 2.80 51.53
CA HIS A 24 -83.73 3.66 51.68
C HIS A 24 -82.53 2.98 52.42
N ASN A 25 -81.34 3.63 52.35
CA ASN A 25 -80.26 3.76 53.37
C ASN A 25 -79.08 2.76 53.62
N HIS A 26 -77.86 3.34 53.50
CA HIS A 26 -76.66 3.29 54.39
C HIS A 26 -75.63 2.11 54.45
N PHE A 27 -74.33 2.50 54.42
CA PHE A 27 -73.12 2.16 55.23
C PHE A 27 -73.05 0.85 56.08
N PRO A 28 -71.85 0.28 56.45
CA PRO A 28 -70.53 0.93 56.58
C PRO A 28 -69.26 0.10 56.19
N GLN A 29 -68.08 0.65 56.54
CA GLN A 29 -66.78 0.06 56.99
C GLN A 29 -66.38 -1.40 56.67
N ALA A 30 -65.08 -1.57 56.38
CA ALA A 30 -64.37 -2.86 56.43
C ALA A 30 -63.17 -2.81 57.41
N ALA A 31 -62.91 -3.90 58.15
CA ALA A 31 -61.76 -4.00 59.07
C ALA A 31 -61.26 -5.46 59.28
N SER A 32 -59.95 -5.63 59.05
CA SER A 32 -58.99 -6.62 59.60
C SER A 32 -59.39 -8.09 59.93
N GLN A 33 -58.79 -9.04 59.20
CA GLN A 33 -58.25 -10.37 59.61
C GLN A 33 -57.44 -10.95 58.42
N HIS A 34 -56.23 -11.54 58.45
CA HIS A 34 -55.21 -11.96 59.46
C HIS A 34 -55.11 -13.49 59.70
N ASN A 35 -53.87 -14.01 59.75
CA ASN A 35 -53.42 -15.44 59.80
C ASN A 35 -53.69 -16.27 58.51
N GLU A 36 -52.91 -17.31 58.10
CA GLU A 36 -51.78 -17.99 58.77
C GLU A 36 -50.72 -18.69 57.84
N LEU A 37 -49.43 -18.54 58.18
CA LEU A 37 -48.25 -19.46 58.14
C LEU A 37 -47.85 -20.43 56.98
N LYS A 38 -46.54 -20.35 56.61
CA LYS A 38 -45.54 -21.44 56.31
C LYS A 38 -45.62 -22.24 54.97
N THR A 39 -44.56 -22.81 54.35
CA THR A 39 -43.08 -22.96 54.61
C THR A 39 -42.29 -23.18 53.28
N LEU A 40 -40.93 -23.21 53.32
CA LEU A 40 -39.97 -23.82 52.35
C LEU A 40 -39.78 -23.08 50.99
N GLN A 41 -38.60 -23.04 50.34
CA GLN A 41 -37.23 -23.49 50.65
C GLN A 41 -36.16 -22.65 49.87
N THR A 42 -34.92 -22.55 50.40
CA THR A 42 -33.68 -22.10 49.70
C THR A 42 -33.06 -23.27 48.90
N PRO A 43 -31.96 -23.17 48.08
CA PRO A 43 -30.82 -22.22 48.11
C PRO A 43 -30.27 -21.85 46.69
N ASP A 44 -29.02 -21.41 46.38
CA ASP A 44 -27.81 -21.05 47.15
C ASP A 44 -26.85 -20.14 46.33
N SER A 45 -25.97 -19.38 47.01
CA SER A 45 -24.59 -18.96 46.60
C SER A 45 -24.31 -18.28 45.22
N HIS A 46 -23.25 -17.49 44.97
CA HIS A 46 -22.06 -17.01 45.70
C HIS A 46 -21.78 -15.53 45.27
N SER A 47 -21.38 -14.63 46.17
CA SER A 47 -19.99 -14.14 46.41
C SER A 47 -19.38 -13.30 45.25
N SER A 48 -18.74 -12.15 45.48
CA SER A 48 -17.87 -11.75 46.60
C SER A 48 -17.75 -10.22 46.79
N HIS A 49 -17.60 -9.76 48.05
CA HIS A 49 -16.77 -8.62 48.59
C HIS A 49 -16.66 -7.25 47.85
N GLU A 50 -16.31 -6.11 48.45
CA GLU A 50 -16.56 -5.38 49.73
C GLU A 50 -15.80 -4.01 49.63
N THR A 51 -15.88 -2.97 50.47
CA THR A 51 -16.54 -2.62 51.77
C THR A 51 -16.95 -1.11 51.68
N GLN A 52 -17.92 -0.57 52.42
CA GLN A 52 -17.83 0.06 53.77
C GLN A 52 -16.55 0.93 54.04
N GLN A 53 -16.59 2.10 54.71
CA GLN A 53 -17.69 2.92 55.26
C GLN A 53 -17.19 4.33 55.70
N ASN A 54 -18.14 5.25 56.00
CA ASN A 54 -18.06 6.35 56.98
C ASN A 54 -17.09 7.54 56.76
N SER A 55 -17.27 8.73 57.36
CA SER A 55 -18.49 9.48 57.78
C SER A 55 -18.09 10.87 58.33
N ASN A 56 -18.97 11.88 58.18
CA ASN A 56 -19.02 13.15 58.96
C ASN A 56 -17.83 14.14 58.76
N ILE A 57 -18.01 15.40 58.36
CA ILE A 57 -18.72 16.56 58.97
C ILE A 57 -17.97 17.15 60.19
N THR A 58 -17.28 18.29 60.01
CA THR A 58 -17.47 19.55 60.78
C THR A 58 -16.61 20.71 60.23
N ASN A 59 -16.97 21.95 60.60
CA ASN A 59 -16.53 23.23 60.01
C ASN A 59 -15.23 23.85 60.61
N SER A 60 -14.72 24.86 59.89
CA SER A 60 -14.23 26.17 60.36
C SER A 60 -12.76 26.43 60.79
N GLN A 61 -12.10 27.24 59.93
CA GLN A 61 -11.49 28.56 60.21
C GLN A 61 -10.14 28.71 60.96
N THR A 62 -9.48 29.85 60.63
CA THR A 62 -8.31 30.51 61.28
C THR A 62 -6.98 29.74 61.23
N ILE A 63 -5.90 30.13 60.53
CA ILE A 63 -5.20 31.42 60.24
C ILE A 63 -4.07 31.75 61.25
N THR A 64 -2.92 32.18 60.69
CA THR A 64 -1.74 32.84 61.29
C THR A 64 -0.79 32.08 62.25
N GLU A 65 0.50 32.06 61.85
CA GLU A 65 1.68 32.50 62.65
C GLU A 65 2.27 31.60 63.77
N ILE A 66 3.60 31.60 64.02
CA ILE A 66 4.79 31.90 63.19
C ILE A 66 6.08 31.37 63.89
N GLU A 67 7.13 31.02 63.13
CA GLU A 67 8.55 30.94 63.56
C GLU A 67 8.97 30.01 64.74
N ASN A 68 10.25 29.73 65.05
CA ASN A 68 11.47 29.56 64.23
C ASN A 68 12.49 28.67 64.99
N GLU A 69 13.44 28.06 64.26
CA GLU A 69 14.87 27.81 64.59
C GLU A 69 15.39 26.47 64.00
N SER A 70 16.68 26.31 63.66
CA SER A 70 17.66 27.25 63.06
C SER A 70 18.89 26.46 62.57
N THR A 71 19.48 26.83 61.42
CA THR A 71 20.93 26.69 61.14
C THR A 71 21.35 27.64 59.99
N LEU A 72 22.52 28.26 60.14
CA LEU A 72 23.10 29.37 59.35
C LEU A 72 24.28 28.87 58.48
N SER A 73 25.00 29.68 57.67
CA SER A 73 24.65 30.71 56.65
C SER A 73 25.94 31.36 56.10
N SER A 74 26.06 31.61 54.79
CA SER A 74 26.88 32.70 54.17
C SER A 74 26.73 32.66 52.63
N THR A 75 26.28 33.64 51.84
CA THR A 75 26.43 35.12 51.74
C THR A 75 27.69 35.61 50.98
N SER A 76 27.52 35.88 49.66
CA SER A 76 27.56 37.22 48.99
C SER A 76 28.78 38.17 49.21
N PRO A 77 29.03 39.26 48.43
CA PRO A 77 28.07 40.03 47.59
C PRO A 77 28.62 40.78 46.32
N LEU A 78 27.75 41.67 45.79
CA LEU A 78 28.01 42.94 45.06
C LEU A 78 28.03 43.04 43.51
N SER A 79 27.60 44.24 43.08
CA SER A 79 27.46 44.85 41.74
C SER A 79 27.56 46.39 41.98
N PRO A 80 27.34 47.34 41.02
CA PRO A 80 27.06 47.23 39.58
C PRO A 80 27.84 48.22 38.67
N SER A 81 27.56 48.16 37.35
CA SER A 81 27.51 49.28 36.36
C SER A 81 28.75 50.16 36.08
N THR A 82 29.13 50.25 34.79
CA THR A 82 29.34 51.50 34.02
C THR A 82 29.36 51.15 32.51
N VAL A 83 29.12 52.14 31.64
CA VAL A 83 28.95 52.05 30.18
C VAL A 83 30.29 52.25 29.45
N ASP A 84 30.56 51.55 28.33
CA ASP A 84 30.89 52.20 27.03
C ASP A 84 31.12 51.24 25.83
N ILE A 85 31.11 51.85 24.63
CA ILE A 85 31.09 51.27 23.27
C ILE A 85 32.43 51.64 22.59
N PRO A 86 33.12 50.74 21.83
CA PRO A 86 32.81 50.61 20.40
C PRO A 86 32.99 49.22 19.75
N ASN A 87 32.38 49.10 18.57
CA ASN A 87 32.51 48.02 17.59
C ASN A 87 32.67 48.69 16.21
N ASP A 88 33.65 48.30 15.40
CA ASP A 88 33.84 48.87 14.06
C ASP A 88 34.65 47.98 13.10
N HIS A 89 34.53 48.24 11.79
CA HIS A 89 35.30 47.71 10.65
C HIS A 89 35.21 46.18 10.36
N GLU A 90 35.09 45.65 9.13
CA GLU A 90 34.90 46.13 7.72
C GLU A 90 34.18 44.98 6.97
N GLN A 91 33.49 45.06 5.82
CA GLN A 91 32.93 46.05 4.87
C GLN A 91 31.89 45.22 4.04
N GLN A 92 30.98 45.66 3.16
CA GLN A 92 30.47 46.89 2.51
C GLN A 92 29.03 46.49 2.01
N SER A 93 28.14 47.21 1.29
CA SER A 93 27.89 48.58 0.78
C SER A 93 26.43 48.56 0.23
N SER A 94 25.72 49.64 -0.08
CA SER A 94 25.80 51.09 0.19
C SER A 94 24.43 51.72 -0.13
N ASP A 95 23.98 52.69 0.66
CA ASP A 95 23.22 53.92 0.30
C ASP A 95 21.99 53.89 -0.65
N SER A 96 20.97 54.75 -0.57
CA SER A 96 20.40 55.66 0.46
C SER A 96 19.06 56.26 -0.14
N ASN A 97 18.29 57.24 0.38
CA ASN A 97 18.35 58.14 1.54
C ASN A 97 16.96 58.78 1.85
N PHE A 98 16.91 59.63 2.89
CA PHE A 98 16.03 60.81 3.07
C PHE A 98 14.48 60.69 3.28
N ASN A 99 14.11 60.76 4.57
CA ASN A 99 13.32 61.85 5.20
C ASN A 99 11.82 62.13 4.89
N SER A 100 11.03 62.09 5.98
CA SER A 100 10.06 63.13 6.46
C SER A 100 8.80 63.40 5.60
N LEU A 101 7.57 63.42 6.14
CA LEU A 101 7.07 64.38 7.15
C LEU A 101 5.65 64.01 7.66
N ILE A 102 5.24 64.67 8.75
CA ILE A 102 3.88 64.89 9.32
C ILE A 102 2.85 65.21 8.20
N GLU A 103 1.61 64.71 8.17
CA GLU A 103 0.44 65.22 8.94
C GLU A 103 -0.79 64.28 8.86
N ALA A 104 -1.99 64.77 9.20
CA ALA A 104 -3.22 63.97 9.41
C ALA A 104 -4.39 64.42 8.51
N LYS A 105 -5.56 63.77 8.73
CA LYS A 105 -6.93 64.34 8.66
C LYS A 105 -7.81 64.03 7.42
N ASP A 106 -8.70 63.06 7.62
CA ASP A 106 -10.16 63.07 7.35
C ASP A 106 -10.79 63.35 5.96
N ILE A 107 -11.82 62.52 5.69
CA ILE A 107 -13.08 62.77 4.95
C ILE A 107 -13.07 62.71 3.39
N SER A 108 -14.00 61.87 2.88
CA SER A 108 -14.60 61.85 1.52
C SER A 108 -13.69 61.47 0.33
N SER A 109 -14.16 60.87 -0.77
CA SER A 109 -15.41 60.11 -1.06
C SER A 109 -15.31 59.49 -2.47
N SER A 110 -16.23 58.58 -2.81
CA SER A 110 -16.67 58.27 -4.19
C SER A 110 -15.79 57.38 -5.08
N GLU A 111 -16.30 56.15 -5.29
CA GLU A 111 -16.39 55.44 -6.58
C GLU A 111 -15.17 54.80 -7.30
N CYS A 112 -15.54 53.79 -8.10
CA CYS A 112 -14.82 53.13 -9.20
C CYS A 112 -13.52 52.36 -8.95
N SER A 113 -13.69 51.04 -8.87
CA SER A 113 -13.23 50.10 -9.91
C SER A 113 -11.78 50.16 -10.39
N SER A 114 -10.98 49.17 -9.98
CA SER A 114 -10.41 48.20 -10.94
C SER A 114 -9.88 46.96 -10.22
N ALA A 115 -10.00 45.79 -10.86
CA ALA A 115 -9.45 44.54 -10.34
C ALA A 115 -8.06 44.28 -10.95
N ALA A 116 -7.06 44.04 -10.10
CA ALA A 116 -5.81 43.38 -10.50
C ALA A 116 -5.11 42.79 -9.26
N PHE A 117 -5.15 41.47 -9.12
CA PHE A 117 -4.06 40.74 -8.48
C PHE A 117 -3.74 39.48 -9.28
N LEU A 118 -2.47 39.11 -9.30
CA LEU A 118 -1.90 38.26 -10.35
C LEU A 118 -2.04 36.77 -10.05
N SER A 119 -2.31 36.01 -11.11
CA SER A 119 -1.99 34.58 -11.19
C SER A 119 -0.82 34.42 -12.17
N LEU A 120 0.31 33.88 -11.71
CA LEU A 120 1.49 33.58 -12.52
C LEU A 120 2.19 32.32 -12.01
N SER A 121 2.31 31.32 -12.89
CA SER A 121 3.14 30.11 -12.77
C SER A 121 3.05 29.36 -14.12
N ASP A 122 3.65 29.88 -15.19
CA ASP A 122 5.04 29.66 -15.66
C ASP A 122 5.26 28.47 -16.62
N THR A 123 5.21 28.81 -17.92
CA THR A 123 6.31 28.66 -18.90
C THR A 123 7.12 27.34 -18.98
N SER A 124 6.92 26.57 -20.08
CA SER A 124 7.97 26.05 -21.00
C SER A 124 7.43 24.97 -21.97
N ALA A 125 7.93 24.77 -23.19
CA ALA A 125 8.70 25.61 -24.14
C ALA A 125 8.72 24.96 -25.56
N SER A 126 8.94 25.77 -26.62
CA SER A 126 9.31 25.43 -28.03
C SER A 126 8.41 24.42 -28.80
N THR A 127 7.73 24.72 -29.91
CA THR A 127 8.11 25.42 -31.17
C THR A 127 9.04 24.64 -32.09
N PHE A 128 8.52 24.23 -33.26
CA PHE A 128 9.22 24.20 -34.56
C PHE A 128 8.20 24.22 -35.72
N VAL A 129 8.60 24.69 -36.90
CA VAL A 129 7.77 24.84 -38.14
C VAL A 129 8.46 24.05 -39.28
N PRO A 130 7.77 23.68 -40.38
CA PRO A 130 7.89 24.54 -41.57
C PRO A 130 6.66 24.56 -42.53
N ASP A 131 6.54 25.67 -43.26
CA ASP A 131 5.87 25.79 -44.58
C ASP A 131 6.70 25.03 -45.67
N THR A 132 6.32 24.81 -46.95
CA THR A 132 5.22 25.26 -47.83
C THR A 132 5.15 24.30 -49.05
N GLU A 133 4.33 24.64 -50.06
CA GLU A 133 4.36 24.19 -51.48
C GLU A 133 3.67 22.86 -51.87
N ASP A 134 2.39 23.02 -52.22
CA ASP A 134 1.68 22.34 -53.32
C ASP A 134 2.49 22.43 -54.65
N PRO A 135 2.31 21.54 -55.67
CA PRO A 135 1.07 21.66 -56.46
C PRO A 135 0.53 20.43 -57.25
N ASN A 136 -0.76 20.54 -57.58
CA ASN A 136 -1.38 20.36 -58.91
C ASN A 136 -2.16 19.07 -59.26
N SER A 137 -3.46 19.27 -59.55
CA SER A 137 -4.34 18.51 -60.47
C SER A 137 -4.63 17.00 -60.20
N SER A 138 -5.83 16.47 -60.42
CA SER A 138 -6.94 16.91 -61.27
C SER A 138 -8.34 16.52 -60.76
N ASP A 139 -9.36 17.10 -61.39
CA ASP A 139 -10.82 16.83 -61.28
C ASP A 139 -11.17 15.34 -61.61
N THR A 140 -12.35 14.76 -61.34
CA THR A 140 -13.73 15.25 -61.59
C THR A 140 -14.84 14.54 -60.77
N GLU A 141 -15.87 15.33 -60.42
CA GLU A 141 -17.33 15.05 -60.46
C GLU A 141 -18.01 13.87 -59.71
N ASP A 142 -18.94 14.29 -58.83
CA ASP A 142 -20.19 13.68 -58.31
C ASP A 142 -21.22 13.46 -59.48
N PRO A 143 -22.55 13.18 -59.34
CA PRO A 143 -23.40 12.96 -58.16
C PRO A 143 -24.52 11.86 -58.28
N ASN A 144 -25.37 11.78 -57.24
CA ASN A 144 -26.81 11.41 -57.27
C ASN A 144 -27.25 9.95 -57.55
N SER A 145 -28.46 9.49 -57.16
CA SER A 145 -29.33 9.84 -56.01
C SER A 145 -30.54 8.87 -55.86
N LEU A 146 -30.92 8.58 -54.61
CA LEU A 146 -32.31 8.40 -54.09
C LEU A 146 -33.30 7.32 -54.61
N ASN A 147 -34.06 6.81 -53.62
CA ASN A 147 -35.46 6.36 -53.63
C ASN A 147 -35.90 4.97 -54.15
N ILE A 148 -35.98 4.03 -53.19
CA ILE A 148 -37.25 3.48 -52.63
C ILE A 148 -38.38 3.12 -53.63
N ARG A 149 -38.69 1.82 -53.72
CA ARG A 149 -40.04 1.33 -53.36
C ARG A 149 -40.03 -0.14 -52.91
N ASN A 150 -40.74 -0.44 -51.81
CA ASN A 150 -41.08 -1.81 -51.38
C ASN A 150 -42.44 -2.22 -51.98
N GLU A 151 -42.61 -3.50 -52.28
CA GLU A 151 -43.76 -4.35 -51.89
C GLU A 151 -43.49 -5.79 -52.39
N ILE A 152 -43.09 -6.71 -51.51
CA ILE A 152 -43.95 -7.69 -50.83
C ILE A 152 -44.61 -8.70 -51.79
N GLN A 153 -44.02 -9.89 -51.87
CA GLN A 153 -44.76 -11.16 -51.86
C GLN A 153 -43.94 -12.25 -51.13
N ILE A 154 -44.56 -13.40 -50.87
CA ILE A 154 -44.29 -14.25 -49.69
C ILE A 154 -43.66 -15.60 -50.09
N SER A 155 -43.15 -16.34 -49.08
CA SER A 155 -42.81 -17.78 -49.04
C SER A 155 -41.50 -18.28 -49.66
N GLU A 156 -40.56 -18.57 -48.75
CA GLU A 156 -39.93 -19.90 -48.56
C GLU A 156 -39.05 -20.52 -49.68
N SER A 157 -37.78 -20.14 -49.63
CA SER A 157 -36.61 -21.05 -49.51
C SER A 157 -36.42 -22.22 -50.50
N SER A 158 -35.47 -22.07 -51.44
CA SER A 158 -34.63 -23.18 -51.93
C SER A 158 -33.35 -22.66 -52.64
N SER A 159 -32.20 -23.30 -52.38
CA SER A 159 -30.98 -23.44 -53.22
C SER A 159 -30.29 -22.20 -53.88
N ASP A 160 -28.96 -22.09 -53.99
CA ASP A 160 -27.90 -23.08 -53.75
C ASP A 160 -26.49 -22.47 -53.53
N ASN A 161 -25.52 -23.35 -53.23
CA ASN A 161 -24.05 -23.17 -53.19
C ASN A 161 -23.41 -22.50 -51.94
N SER A 162 -22.27 -22.99 -51.44
CA SER A 162 -21.66 -24.33 -51.60
C SER A 162 -20.67 -24.68 -50.46
N SER A 163 -20.66 -25.97 -50.10
CA SER A 163 -19.76 -26.69 -49.18
C SER A 163 -19.82 -28.19 -49.60
N PRO A 164 -19.16 -29.21 -48.99
CA PRO A 164 -18.65 -29.29 -47.62
C PRO A 164 -17.31 -30.06 -47.40
N VAL A 165 -17.06 -30.34 -46.12
CA VAL A 165 -16.04 -31.18 -45.46
C VAL A 165 -16.22 -32.69 -45.71
N SER A 166 -15.13 -33.51 -45.77
CA SER A 166 -14.95 -34.72 -44.89
C SER A 166 -13.75 -35.67 -45.19
N SER A 167 -13.03 -36.00 -44.11
CA SER A 167 -12.49 -37.32 -43.65
C SER A 167 -11.96 -38.44 -44.56
N LEU A 168 -10.67 -38.78 -44.31
CA LEU A 168 -10.10 -40.10 -43.97
C LEU A 168 -10.06 -41.32 -44.94
N HIS A 169 -8.85 -41.90 -44.95
CA HIS A 169 -8.48 -43.33 -45.11
C HIS A 169 -8.39 -44.02 -46.50
N SER A 170 -7.47 -44.98 -46.52
CA SER A 170 -7.21 -46.07 -47.48
C SER A 170 -6.35 -45.80 -48.74
N SER A 171 -5.32 -46.65 -48.86
CA SER A 171 -4.59 -47.03 -50.08
C SER A 171 -5.36 -48.19 -50.78
N PRO A 172 -4.96 -48.76 -51.95
CA PRO A 172 -3.67 -48.61 -52.64
C PRO A 172 -3.66 -48.65 -54.21
N ASP A 173 -2.43 -48.58 -54.74
CA ASP A 173 -1.90 -49.30 -55.93
C ASP A 173 -2.22 -48.88 -57.38
N ARG A 174 -1.18 -48.94 -58.24
CA ARG A 174 -1.16 -49.03 -59.74
C ARG A 174 -1.77 -47.89 -60.60
N THR A 175 -1.24 -47.52 -61.78
CA THR A 175 -0.10 -48.01 -62.60
C THR A 175 0.52 -46.88 -63.46
N LEU A 176 1.84 -46.96 -63.70
CA LEU A 176 2.60 -46.65 -64.95
C LEU A 176 2.13 -45.50 -65.89
N SER A 177 3.05 -44.57 -66.23
CA SER A 177 3.75 -44.62 -67.53
C SER A 177 4.91 -43.59 -67.67
N CYS A 178 5.70 -43.75 -68.74
CA CYS A 178 6.77 -42.92 -69.33
C CYS A 178 6.52 -41.39 -69.42
N ALA A 179 7.53 -40.53 -69.63
CA ALA A 179 9.00 -40.62 -69.56
C ALA A 179 9.63 -39.23 -69.85
N SER A 180 10.96 -39.18 -69.98
CA SER A 180 11.79 -38.11 -70.60
C SER A 180 11.98 -36.82 -69.78
N GLN A 181 13.06 -36.04 -69.90
CA GLN A 181 14.48 -36.16 -70.26
C GLN A 181 15.00 -34.69 -70.35
N VAL A 182 16.33 -34.48 -70.34
CA VAL A 182 17.03 -33.30 -70.89
C VAL A 182 17.13 -31.98 -70.08
N LYS A 183 18.29 -31.86 -69.42
CA LYS A 183 19.30 -30.76 -69.42
C LYS A 183 18.89 -29.28 -69.23
N SER A 184 19.55 -28.64 -68.25
CA SER A 184 20.04 -27.25 -68.35
C SER A 184 21.38 -27.02 -67.63
N ASN A 185 22.47 -27.24 -68.40
CA ASN A 185 23.69 -26.42 -68.50
C ASN A 185 24.21 -25.51 -67.35
N TYR A 186 25.52 -25.64 -67.08
CA TYR A 186 26.49 -24.62 -66.63
C TYR A 186 26.29 -23.99 -65.22
N THR A 187 27.31 -23.56 -64.47
CA THR A 187 28.77 -23.34 -64.71
C THR A 187 29.60 -23.69 -63.47
N ASN A 188 30.91 -23.92 -63.65
CA ASN A 188 32.08 -23.62 -62.77
C ASN A 188 32.05 -23.72 -61.22
N LYS A 189 33.16 -23.89 -60.47
CA LYS A 189 34.50 -24.52 -60.63
C LYS A 189 35.40 -24.02 -59.48
N GLU A 190 35.54 -24.77 -58.40
CA GLU A 190 36.63 -24.72 -57.39
C GLU A 190 36.41 -25.93 -56.46
N VAL A 191 37.34 -26.86 -56.20
CA VAL A 191 38.80 -26.86 -55.98
C VAL A 191 39.22 -26.34 -54.60
N THR A 192 39.08 -27.22 -53.60
CA THR A 192 40.02 -27.38 -52.47
C THR A 192 39.84 -28.81 -51.95
N SER A 193 40.79 -29.70 -52.25
CA SER A 193 41.86 -30.14 -51.33
C SER A 193 41.36 -31.13 -50.28
N ALA A 194 41.81 -32.38 -50.40
CA ALA A 194 41.52 -33.42 -49.43
C ALA A 194 42.15 -33.11 -48.06
N ASP A 195 41.55 -33.65 -47.00
CA ASP A 195 42.35 -34.31 -45.98
C ASP A 195 41.76 -35.69 -45.69
N ASN A 196 42.62 -36.65 -45.34
CA ASN A 196 42.33 -38.06 -45.41
C ASN A 196 42.79 -38.72 -44.11
N THR A 197 41.86 -39.00 -43.18
CA THR A 197 42.21 -39.83 -42.01
C THR A 197 41.07 -40.69 -41.48
N ASN A 198 41.40 -41.98 -41.38
CA ASN A 198 40.98 -42.91 -40.33
C ASN A 198 39.49 -43.27 -40.18
N ARG A 199 39.09 -44.26 -40.99
CA ARG A 199 38.48 -45.53 -40.54
C ARG A 199 37.72 -45.53 -39.19
N GLN A 200 36.42 -45.82 -39.26
CA GLN A 200 35.92 -46.96 -38.47
C GLN A 200 34.75 -47.65 -39.19
N SER A 201 34.72 -48.98 -39.13
CA SER A 201 33.81 -49.84 -39.89
C SER A 201 32.86 -50.58 -38.97
N VAL A 202 31.55 -50.57 -39.29
CA VAL A 202 30.57 -51.51 -38.76
C VAL A 202 29.66 -51.99 -39.91
N ASN A 203 29.21 -53.24 -39.85
CA ASN A 203 28.61 -53.96 -40.98
C ASN A 203 27.13 -53.63 -41.24
N GLY A 204 26.69 -53.83 -42.49
CA GLY A 204 25.28 -53.83 -42.89
C GLY A 204 25.09 -54.15 -44.38
N LEU A 205 25.03 -55.43 -44.73
CA LEU A 205 24.72 -55.88 -46.10
C LEU A 205 23.21 -55.81 -46.38
N GLN A 206 22.79 -55.41 -47.59
CA GLN A 206 22.38 -56.38 -48.62
C GLN A 206 22.32 -55.75 -50.03
N SER A 207 22.57 -56.58 -51.04
CA SER A 207 22.61 -56.20 -52.47
C SER A 207 21.26 -55.81 -53.06
N PHE A 208 21.26 -54.74 -53.85
CA PHE A 208 20.42 -54.59 -55.05
C PHE A 208 21.28 -54.11 -56.23
N PHE A 209 22.19 -54.98 -56.70
CA PHE A 209 22.97 -54.73 -57.92
C PHE A 209 22.17 -55.04 -59.18
N ASP A 210 22.07 -54.08 -60.10
CA ASP A 210 21.76 -54.36 -61.50
C ASP A 210 22.99 -54.97 -62.17
N VAL A 211 23.01 -56.31 -62.22
CA VAL A 211 24.13 -57.11 -62.74
C VAL A 211 24.43 -56.79 -64.21
N GLY A 212 23.43 -56.35 -65.00
CA GLY A 212 23.62 -55.99 -66.41
C GLY A 212 24.53 -54.77 -66.58
N GLN A 213 24.36 -53.74 -65.76
CA GLN A 213 25.20 -52.54 -65.81
C GLN A 213 26.64 -52.82 -65.38
N ILE A 214 26.85 -53.75 -64.44
CA ILE A 214 28.21 -54.19 -64.04
C ILE A 214 28.85 -55.09 -65.09
N GLN A 215 28.11 -55.97 -65.75
CA GLN A 215 28.64 -56.73 -66.89
C GLN A 215 29.01 -55.82 -68.05
N GLU A 216 28.21 -54.79 -68.34
CA GLU A 216 28.50 -53.81 -69.39
C GLU A 216 29.71 -52.93 -69.03
N TYR A 217 29.81 -52.44 -67.79
CA TYR A 217 30.96 -51.69 -67.31
C TYR A 217 32.24 -52.54 -67.31
N ASN A 218 32.18 -53.79 -66.83
CA ASN A 218 33.32 -54.70 -66.88
C ASN A 218 33.70 -55.07 -68.32
N ARG A 219 32.75 -55.18 -69.25
CA ARG A 219 33.02 -55.36 -70.69
C ARG A 219 33.77 -54.15 -71.24
N GLN A 220 33.31 -52.93 -70.97
CA GLN A 220 33.98 -51.71 -71.41
C GLN A 220 35.37 -51.53 -70.77
N LEU A 221 35.54 -51.98 -69.52
CA LEU A 221 36.85 -52.00 -68.85
C LEU A 221 37.79 -53.04 -69.47
N LEU A 222 37.29 -54.22 -69.83
CA LEU A 222 38.04 -55.24 -70.58
C LEU A 222 38.38 -54.78 -72.00
N GLU A 223 37.49 -54.06 -72.68
CA GLU A 223 37.75 -53.46 -73.99
C GLU A 223 38.84 -52.37 -73.87
N GLN A 224 38.79 -51.51 -72.85
CA GLN A 224 39.86 -50.54 -72.58
C GLN A 224 41.18 -51.19 -72.17
N MET A 225 41.16 -52.26 -71.37
CA MET A 225 42.38 -53.03 -71.06
C MET A 225 42.95 -53.67 -72.32
N LYS A 226 42.12 -54.29 -73.17
CA LYS A 226 42.56 -54.83 -74.45
C LYS A 226 43.14 -53.76 -75.38
N ILE A 227 42.51 -52.59 -75.49
CA ILE A 227 43.05 -51.47 -76.26
C ILE A 227 44.42 -51.01 -75.70
N ARG A 228 44.58 -50.99 -74.37
CA ARG A 228 45.86 -50.70 -73.71
C ARG A 228 46.90 -51.79 -73.95
N ASP A 229 46.51 -53.06 -73.94
CA ASP A 229 47.39 -54.20 -74.17
C ASP A 229 47.81 -54.27 -75.65
N ASP A 230 46.90 -53.98 -76.59
CA ASP A 230 47.19 -53.82 -78.03
C ASP A 230 48.11 -52.61 -78.28
N GLU A 231 47.93 -51.49 -77.55
CA GLU A 231 48.79 -50.30 -77.61
C GLU A 231 50.18 -50.57 -76.99
N ILE A 232 50.26 -51.31 -75.87
CA ILE A 232 51.51 -51.78 -75.27
C ILE A 232 52.22 -52.79 -76.19
N ALA A 233 51.49 -53.70 -76.84
CA ALA A 233 52.04 -54.62 -77.84
C ALA A 233 52.60 -53.86 -79.05
N LYS A 234 51.91 -52.80 -79.49
CA LYS A 234 52.37 -51.92 -80.58
C LYS A 234 53.63 -51.14 -80.18
N LEU A 235 53.65 -50.52 -78.99
CA LEU A 235 54.81 -49.79 -78.47
C LEU A 235 56.01 -50.71 -78.18
N THR A 236 55.80 -51.94 -77.74
CA THR A 236 56.88 -52.93 -77.56
C THR A 236 57.39 -53.47 -78.90
N HIS A 237 56.54 -53.63 -79.92
CA HIS A 237 56.99 -53.92 -81.28
C HIS A 237 57.77 -52.75 -81.89
N GLU A 238 57.33 -51.51 -81.67
CA GLU A 238 58.01 -50.29 -82.10
C GLU A 238 59.37 -50.11 -81.39
N LEU A 239 59.45 -50.38 -80.09
CA LEU A 239 60.73 -50.50 -79.36
C LEU A 239 61.61 -51.61 -79.94
N GLN A 240 61.06 -52.79 -80.24
CA GLN A 240 61.85 -53.90 -80.81
C GLN A 240 62.26 -53.66 -82.28
N MET A 241 61.64 -52.70 -82.98
CA MET A 241 62.13 -52.22 -84.28
C MET A 241 63.21 -51.16 -84.08
N ASN A 242 63.04 -50.20 -83.16
CA ASN A 242 64.07 -49.26 -82.76
C ASN A 242 65.34 -49.97 -82.22
N GLU A 243 65.21 -51.09 -81.50
CA GLU A 243 66.35 -51.92 -81.07
C GLU A 243 67.05 -52.59 -82.26
N ARG A 244 66.31 -53.06 -83.27
CA ARG A 244 66.89 -53.61 -84.51
C ARG A 244 67.58 -52.53 -85.33
N GLU A 245 67.00 -51.35 -85.46
CA GLU A 245 67.63 -50.20 -86.13
C GLU A 245 68.90 -49.77 -85.39
N ASN A 246 68.88 -49.68 -84.05
CA ASN A 246 70.09 -49.41 -83.26
C ASN A 246 71.14 -50.52 -83.39
N GLN A 247 70.75 -51.80 -83.50
CA GLN A 247 71.70 -52.89 -83.76
C GLN A 247 72.31 -52.81 -85.17
N VAL A 248 71.52 -52.45 -86.19
CA VAL A 248 72.01 -52.21 -87.56
C VAL A 248 72.95 -51.00 -87.60
N ILE A 249 72.59 -49.89 -86.95
CA ILE A 249 73.44 -48.69 -86.81
C ILE A 249 74.75 -49.05 -86.08
N SER A 250 74.70 -49.87 -85.03
CA SER A 250 75.90 -50.35 -84.31
C SER A 250 76.79 -51.27 -85.17
N GLN A 251 76.21 -52.05 -86.10
CA GLN A 251 76.97 -52.84 -87.07
C GLN A 251 77.60 -51.97 -88.17
N VAL A 252 76.88 -50.97 -88.69
CA VAL A 252 77.39 -50.01 -89.68
C VAL A 252 78.55 -49.19 -89.09
N MET A 253 78.39 -48.67 -87.87
CA MET A 253 79.39 -47.85 -87.18
C MET A 253 80.68 -48.62 -86.83
N LYS A 254 80.67 -49.97 -86.86
CA LYS A 254 81.87 -50.81 -86.69
C LYS A 254 82.64 -51.09 -87.98
N HIS A 255 82.09 -50.76 -89.16
CA HIS A 255 82.72 -51.05 -90.45
C HIS A 255 83.28 -49.83 -91.20
N SER A 256 83.09 -48.61 -90.70
CA SER A 256 83.67 -47.38 -91.26
C SER A 256 84.96 -46.93 -90.54
N LEU A 257 85.93 -47.84 -90.39
CA LEU A 257 87.27 -47.50 -89.90
C LEU A 257 88.19 -47.11 -91.08
N SER A 258 88.36 -45.81 -91.30
CA SER A 258 89.35 -45.25 -92.23
C SER A 258 89.80 -43.87 -91.74
N PRO A 259 91.10 -43.63 -91.46
CA PRO A 259 91.57 -42.36 -90.91
C PRO A 259 91.76 -41.30 -92.01
N SER A 260 90.99 -40.21 -91.95
CA SER A 260 91.17 -39.02 -92.79
C SER A 260 91.10 -37.76 -91.93
N HIS A 261 92.22 -37.38 -91.32
CA HIS A 261 92.31 -36.14 -90.53
C HIS A 261 92.36 -34.91 -91.44
N GLN A 262 91.19 -34.35 -91.78
CA GLN A 262 91.10 -33.02 -92.40
C GLN A 262 89.77 -32.27 -92.17
N ASP A 263 88.68 -32.95 -91.80
CA ASP A 263 87.35 -32.31 -91.71
C ASP A 263 87.01 -31.69 -90.34
N ASP A 264 87.69 -32.10 -89.25
CA ASP A 264 87.35 -31.68 -87.86
C ASP A 264 87.40 -30.16 -87.63
N ASP A 265 88.30 -29.45 -88.33
CA ASP A 265 88.54 -28.01 -88.15
C ASP A 265 87.40 -27.14 -88.70
N LEU A 266 86.56 -27.67 -89.60
CA LEU A 266 85.43 -26.95 -90.19
C LEU A 266 84.19 -26.97 -89.30
N TYR A 267 83.97 -28.06 -88.56
CA TYR A 267 82.76 -28.24 -87.73
C TYR A 267 82.93 -27.70 -86.31
N LEU A 268 84.15 -27.62 -85.78
CA LEU A 268 84.41 -27.14 -84.42
C LEU A 268 83.90 -25.70 -84.14
N PRO A 269 83.98 -24.71 -85.06
CA PRO A 269 83.36 -23.40 -84.87
C PRO A 269 81.83 -23.47 -84.82
N GLN A 270 81.21 -24.31 -85.65
CA GLN A 270 79.75 -24.48 -85.70
C GLN A 270 79.22 -25.13 -84.43
N ILE A 271 79.93 -26.13 -83.89
CA ILE A 271 79.64 -26.75 -82.59
C ILE A 271 79.68 -25.69 -81.49
N LYS A 272 80.73 -24.86 -81.41
CA LYS A 272 80.83 -23.79 -80.40
C LYS A 272 79.71 -22.74 -80.48
N VAL A 273 79.21 -22.42 -81.68
CA VAL A 273 78.05 -21.54 -81.85
C VAL A 273 76.76 -22.21 -81.36
N LEU A 274 76.59 -23.50 -81.61
CA LEU A 274 75.45 -24.29 -81.09
C LEU A 274 75.52 -24.44 -79.56
N GLU A 275 76.69 -24.73 -78.99
CA GLU A 275 76.92 -24.78 -77.54
C GLU A 275 76.61 -23.44 -76.87
N HIS A 276 77.06 -22.32 -77.46
CA HIS A 276 76.75 -20.98 -76.97
C HIS A 276 75.24 -20.68 -77.04
N THR A 277 74.57 -21.10 -78.12
CA THR A 277 73.12 -20.95 -78.30
C THR A 277 72.36 -21.80 -77.28
N ILE A 278 72.79 -23.04 -77.03
CA ILE A 278 72.22 -23.92 -76.00
C ILE A 278 72.40 -23.32 -74.60
N ALA A 279 73.60 -22.81 -74.27
CA ALA A 279 73.86 -22.16 -72.98
C ALA A 279 73.02 -20.89 -72.78
N GLN A 280 72.84 -20.08 -73.84
CA GLN A 280 71.98 -18.91 -73.82
C GLN A 280 70.50 -19.29 -73.66
N GLN A 281 70.01 -20.29 -74.39
CA GLN A 281 68.65 -20.82 -74.25
C GLN A 281 68.39 -21.42 -72.86
N GLN A 282 69.37 -22.16 -72.29
CA GLN A 282 69.28 -22.67 -70.92
C GLN A 282 69.17 -21.53 -69.89
N LYS A 283 69.96 -20.46 -70.06
CA LYS A 283 69.92 -19.25 -69.21
C LYS A 283 68.59 -18.50 -69.35
N GLU A 284 68.03 -18.40 -70.55
CA GLU A 284 66.70 -17.82 -70.80
C GLU A 284 65.59 -18.67 -70.18
N ILE A 285 65.64 -20.00 -70.34
CA ILE A 285 64.71 -20.93 -69.68
C ILE A 285 64.79 -20.81 -68.15
N GLN A 286 66.00 -20.64 -67.58
CA GLN A 286 66.16 -20.45 -66.14
C GLN A 286 65.61 -19.08 -65.67
N ALA A 287 65.82 -18.01 -66.43
CA ALA A 287 65.24 -16.70 -66.15
C ALA A 287 63.71 -16.70 -66.25
N LEU A 288 63.14 -17.39 -67.25
CA LEU A 288 61.70 -17.56 -67.41
C LEU A 288 61.10 -18.41 -66.27
N LYS A 289 61.78 -19.49 -65.83
CA LYS A 289 61.35 -20.28 -64.66
C LYS A 289 61.35 -19.45 -63.38
N LEU A 290 62.38 -18.62 -63.15
CA LEU A 290 62.42 -17.71 -61.99
C LEU A 290 61.31 -16.64 -62.05
N LYS A 291 61.03 -16.09 -63.24
CA LYS A 291 59.95 -15.12 -63.44
C LYS A 291 58.56 -15.75 -63.26
N LEU A 292 58.36 -16.98 -63.72
CA LEU A 292 57.12 -17.74 -63.48
C LEU A 292 56.95 -18.02 -61.98
N ALA A 293 58.01 -18.47 -61.28
CA ALA A 293 57.96 -18.73 -59.85
C ALA A 293 57.65 -17.47 -59.01
N SER A 294 58.17 -16.29 -59.41
CA SER A 294 57.82 -15.04 -58.73
C SER A 294 56.40 -14.56 -59.05
N GLN A 295 55.91 -14.79 -60.27
CA GLN A 295 54.50 -14.54 -60.63
C GLN A 295 53.54 -15.48 -59.89
N ASP A 296 53.84 -16.78 -59.78
CA ASP A 296 53.09 -17.74 -58.97
C ASP A 296 53.07 -17.35 -57.49
N SER A 297 54.20 -16.88 -56.95
CA SER A 297 54.30 -16.41 -55.57
C SER A 297 53.47 -15.14 -55.35
N ALA A 298 53.50 -14.19 -56.29
CA ALA A 298 52.70 -12.97 -56.24
C ALA A 298 51.20 -13.26 -56.37
N ALA A 299 50.81 -14.18 -57.28
CA ALA A 299 49.43 -14.62 -57.45
C ALA A 299 48.90 -15.32 -56.19
N LYS A 300 49.68 -16.22 -55.58
CA LYS A 300 49.34 -16.84 -54.28
C LYS A 300 49.19 -15.79 -53.18
N GLY A 301 50.11 -14.82 -53.09
CA GLY A 301 50.02 -13.71 -52.14
C GLY A 301 48.74 -12.88 -52.32
N ALA A 302 48.38 -12.54 -53.57
CA ALA A 302 47.15 -11.83 -53.89
C ALA A 302 45.89 -12.64 -53.53
N ILE A 303 45.86 -13.94 -53.85
CA ILE A 303 44.76 -14.85 -53.49
C ILE A 303 44.61 -14.93 -51.96
N THR A 304 45.70 -15.13 -51.21
CA THR A 304 45.66 -15.16 -49.74
C THR A 304 45.23 -13.82 -49.15
N SER A 305 45.63 -12.69 -49.74
CA SER A 305 45.16 -11.36 -49.33
C SER A 305 43.66 -11.21 -49.53
N LEU A 306 43.14 -11.58 -50.70
CA LEU A 306 41.70 -11.52 -51.02
C LEU A 306 40.88 -12.50 -50.14
N GLN A 307 41.39 -13.70 -49.88
CA GLN A 307 40.77 -14.66 -48.96
C GLN A 307 40.68 -14.11 -47.53
N ASN A 308 41.73 -13.44 -47.05
CA ASN A 308 41.74 -12.78 -45.75
C ASN A 308 40.79 -11.56 -45.70
N GLU A 309 40.73 -10.75 -46.77
CA GLU A 309 39.77 -9.65 -46.86
C GLU A 309 38.32 -10.17 -46.86
N LEU A 310 38.00 -11.15 -47.70
CA LEU A 310 36.68 -11.79 -47.76
C LEU A 310 36.29 -12.40 -46.42
N LYS A 311 37.21 -13.11 -45.74
CA LYS A 311 36.98 -13.66 -44.40
C LYS A 311 36.73 -12.57 -43.35
N SER A 312 37.45 -11.46 -43.41
CA SER A 312 37.22 -10.28 -42.56
C SER A 312 35.85 -9.65 -42.84
N ARG A 313 35.50 -9.45 -44.12
CA ARG A 313 34.21 -8.92 -44.59
C ARG A 313 33.03 -9.78 -44.10
N VAL A 314 33.14 -11.11 -44.24
CA VAL A 314 32.13 -12.07 -43.76
C VAL A 314 32.02 -12.04 -42.24
N SER A 315 33.14 -11.96 -41.51
CA SER A 315 33.13 -11.82 -40.05
C SER A 315 32.49 -10.51 -39.58
N GLN A 316 32.72 -9.41 -40.30
CA GLN A 316 32.09 -8.11 -40.04
C GLN A 316 30.58 -8.17 -40.28
N VAL A 317 30.14 -8.76 -41.40
CA VAL A 317 28.70 -8.92 -41.72
C VAL A 317 28.00 -9.84 -40.71
N MET A 318 28.61 -10.96 -40.33
CA MET A 318 28.06 -11.83 -39.28
C MET A 318 27.93 -11.09 -37.94
N LYS A 319 28.95 -10.31 -37.53
CA LYS A 319 28.85 -9.49 -36.32
C LYS A 319 27.70 -8.46 -36.41
N MET A 320 27.58 -7.74 -37.52
CA MET A 320 26.49 -6.76 -37.71
C MET A 320 25.11 -7.44 -37.68
N TYR A 321 24.99 -8.64 -38.23
CA TYR A 321 23.76 -9.45 -38.16
C TYR A 321 23.45 -9.90 -36.73
N GLU A 322 24.43 -10.42 -35.99
CA GLU A 322 24.26 -10.76 -34.57
C GLU A 322 23.87 -9.56 -33.72
N ASP A 323 24.51 -8.40 -33.92
CA ASP A 323 24.25 -7.20 -33.13
C ASP A 323 22.85 -6.62 -33.45
N CYS A 324 22.39 -6.71 -34.70
CA CYS A 324 21.02 -6.42 -35.10
C CYS A 324 19.99 -7.40 -34.51
N LEU A 325 20.31 -8.71 -34.42
CA LEU A 325 19.47 -9.68 -33.71
C LEU A 325 19.36 -9.35 -32.21
N LYS A 326 20.49 -9.05 -31.55
CA LYS A 326 20.53 -8.63 -30.14
C LYS A 326 19.70 -7.37 -29.91
N GLU A 327 19.75 -6.40 -30.83
CA GLU A 327 18.92 -5.19 -30.77
C GLU A 327 17.43 -5.49 -30.96
N LYS A 328 17.06 -6.34 -31.93
CA LYS A 328 15.68 -6.79 -32.12
C LYS A 328 15.12 -7.48 -30.87
N ASP A 329 15.88 -8.37 -30.25
CA ASP A 329 15.48 -9.07 -29.02
C ASP A 329 15.39 -8.10 -27.83
N MET A 330 16.33 -7.17 -27.70
CA MET A 330 16.31 -6.08 -26.71
C MET A 330 15.08 -5.19 -26.86
N ILE A 331 14.64 -4.87 -28.09
CA ILE A 331 13.42 -4.11 -28.35
C ILE A 331 12.17 -4.89 -27.89
N VAL A 332 12.10 -6.20 -28.15
CA VAL A 332 11.00 -7.06 -27.69
C VAL A 332 10.94 -7.10 -26.15
N VAL A 333 12.09 -7.24 -25.47
CA VAL A 333 12.15 -7.19 -23.99
C VAL A 333 11.69 -5.84 -23.46
N ARG A 334 12.18 -4.71 -24.03
CA ARG A 334 11.74 -3.36 -23.63
C ARG A 334 10.24 -3.13 -23.86
N TYR A 335 9.67 -3.68 -24.94
CA TYR A 335 8.23 -3.60 -25.22
C TYR A 335 7.42 -4.40 -24.20
N ALA A 336 7.84 -5.63 -23.87
CA ALA A 336 7.20 -6.43 -22.82
C ALA A 336 7.29 -5.77 -21.44
N GLU A 337 8.43 -5.17 -21.09
CA GLU A 337 8.56 -4.34 -19.89
C GLU A 337 7.65 -3.11 -19.89
N ALA A 338 7.53 -2.43 -21.04
CA ALA A 338 6.70 -1.24 -21.19
C ALA A 338 5.21 -1.58 -21.05
N GLU A 339 4.73 -2.65 -21.69
CA GLU A 339 3.33 -3.08 -21.53
C GLU A 339 3.06 -3.65 -20.13
N GLY A 340 4.03 -4.32 -19.49
CA GLY A 340 3.92 -4.68 -18.07
C GLY A 340 3.73 -3.47 -17.15
N LYS A 341 4.49 -2.38 -17.39
CA LYS A 341 4.35 -1.10 -16.68
C LYS A 341 3.02 -0.41 -17.03
N ASN A 342 2.57 -0.48 -18.27
CA ASN A 342 1.27 0.03 -18.74
C ASN A 342 0.10 -0.68 -18.04
N MET A 343 0.14 -2.01 -17.93
CA MET A 343 -0.89 -2.81 -17.28
C MET A 343 -0.95 -2.56 -15.77
N GLU A 344 0.19 -2.42 -15.08
CA GLU A 344 0.16 -2.03 -13.66
C GLU A 344 -0.33 -0.59 -13.46
N ALA A 345 0.01 0.35 -14.36
CA ALA A 345 -0.52 1.71 -14.33
C ALA A 345 -2.05 1.75 -14.53
N LYS A 346 -2.59 0.98 -15.49
CA LYS A 346 -4.04 0.79 -15.67
C LYS A 346 -4.68 0.23 -14.39
N ARG A 347 -4.13 -0.85 -13.82
CA ARG A 347 -4.63 -1.47 -12.59
C ARG A 347 -4.61 -0.53 -11.37
N LEU A 348 -3.60 0.33 -11.26
CA LEU A 348 -3.54 1.38 -10.23
C LEU A 348 -4.57 2.49 -10.47
N THR A 349 -4.87 2.82 -11.72
CA THR A 349 -5.91 3.78 -12.12
C THR A 349 -7.32 3.23 -11.85
N GLU A 350 -7.60 1.98 -12.21
CA GLU A 350 -8.85 1.28 -11.87
C GLU A 350 -9.07 1.25 -10.35
N LYS A 351 -8.00 1.01 -9.57
CA LYS A 351 -8.04 1.01 -8.10
C LYS A 351 -8.22 2.41 -7.50
N SER A 352 -7.73 3.48 -8.14
CA SER A 352 -7.98 4.85 -7.68
C SER A 352 -9.39 5.32 -8.08
N GLU A 353 -9.86 4.99 -9.27
CA GLU A 353 -11.25 5.21 -9.70
C GLU A 353 -12.26 4.50 -8.79
N ALA A 354 -12.00 3.27 -8.37
CA ALA A 354 -12.86 2.54 -7.44
C ALA A 354 -13.02 3.31 -6.12
N LYS A 355 -11.92 3.82 -5.56
CA LYS A 355 -11.93 4.68 -4.35
C LYS A 355 -12.63 6.01 -4.59
N VAL A 356 -12.48 6.63 -5.76
CA VAL A 356 -13.21 7.87 -6.09
C VAL A 356 -14.72 7.60 -6.16
N LYS A 357 -15.15 6.47 -6.73
CA LYS A 357 -16.56 6.05 -6.78
C LYS A 357 -17.12 5.72 -5.39
N GLU A 358 -16.29 5.24 -4.47
CA GLU A 358 -16.61 5.02 -3.05
C GLU A 358 -16.78 6.36 -2.31
N VAL A 359 -15.78 7.25 -2.35
CA VAL A 359 -15.83 8.59 -1.73
C VAL A 359 -16.97 9.46 -2.28
N ILE A 360 -17.37 9.29 -3.55
CA ILE A 360 -18.56 9.96 -4.11
C ILE A 360 -19.85 9.48 -3.43
N LYS A 361 -20.01 8.16 -3.21
CA LYS A 361 -21.17 7.62 -2.48
C LYS A 361 -21.21 8.11 -1.04
N ASP A 362 -20.08 8.12 -0.35
CA ASP A 362 -19.98 8.63 1.02
C ASP A 362 -20.37 10.13 1.08
N ARG A 363 -19.90 10.93 0.11
CA ARG A 363 -20.29 12.34 -0.03
C ARG A 363 -21.80 12.49 -0.29
N GLU A 364 -22.41 11.61 -1.06
CA GLU A 364 -23.86 11.62 -1.31
C GLU A 364 -24.68 11.19 -0.09
N MET A 365 -24.22 10.17 0.64
CA MET A 365 -24.80 9.77 1.93
C MET A 365 -24.74 10.91 2.96
N MET A 366 -23.57 11.53 3.14
CA MET A 366 -23.39 12.66 4.05
C MET A 366 -24.18 13.91 3.59
N SER A 367 -24.29 14.15 2.28
CA SER A 367 -25.17 15.20 1.73
C SER A 367 -26.65 14.95 2.04
N ASN A 368 -27.10 13.70 1.97
CA ASN A 368 -28.48 13.33 2.30
C ASN A 368 -28.75 13.38 3.80
N ALA A 369 -27.82 12.94 4.64
CA ALA A 369 -27.89 13.11 6.10
C ALA A 369 -27.97 14.60 6.49
N LEU A 370 -27.18 15.46 5.84
CA LEU A 370 -27.19 16.91 6.05
C LEU A 370 -28.51 17.56 5.58
N LYS A 371 -29.18 17.03 4.56
CA LYS A 371 -30.54 17.46 4.17
C LYS A 371 -31.58 17.05 5.22
N ALA A 372 -31.52 15.82 5.74
CA ALA A 372 -32.40 15.35 6.80
C ALA A 372 -32.24 16.20 8.07
N ALA A 373 -31.02 16.37 8.57
CA ALA A 373 -30.72 17.23 9.72
C ALA A 373 -31.18 18.69 9.52
N LYS A 374 -31.08 19.25 8.30
CA LYS A 374 -31.63 20.58 7.98
C LYS A 374 -33.17 20.60 8.05
N ALA A 375 -33.85 19.56 7.56
CA ALA A 375 -35.30 19.44 7.64
C ALA A 375 -35.77 19.30 9.09
N ASP A 376 -35.11 18.48 9.90
CA ASP A 376 -35.48 18.27 11.31
C ASP A 376 -35.19 19.51 12.17
N ARG A 377 -34.08 20.23 11.90
CA ARG A 377 -33.85 21.57 12.46
C ARG A 377 -34.98 22.54 12.10
N GLN A 378 -35.51 22.48 10.88
CA GLN A 378 -36.63 23.34 10.46
C GLN A 378 -37.95 22.96 11.16
N LYS A 379 -38.24 21.65 11.34
CA LYS A 379 -39.36 21.18 12.17
C LYS A 379 -39.23 21.67 13.62
N ALA A 380 -38.04 21.58 14.19
CA ALA A 380 -37.77 22.03 15.56
C ALA A 380 -37.98 23.55 15.73
N LEU A 381 -37.58 24.36 14.75
CA LEU A 381 -37.85 25.80 14.74
C LEU A 381 -39.35 26.11 14.65
N ALA A 382 -40.09 25.46 13.74
CA ALA A 382 -41.54 25.64 13.63
C ALA A 382 -42.30 25.20 14.91
N ASN A 383 -41.85 24.14 15.57
CA ASN A 383 -42.37 23.71 16.87
C ASN A 383 -42.06 24.75 17.98
N PHE A 384 -40.87 25.34 17.98
CA PHE A 384 -40.49 26.41 18.91
C PHE A 384 -41.32 27.68 18.69
N GLU A 385 -41.51 28.12 17.45
CA GLU A 385 -42.39 29.24 17.08
C GLU A 385 -43.83 29.00 17.55
N THR A 386 -44.35 27.79 17.33
CA THR A 386 -45.67 27.36 17.82
C THR A 386 -45.76 27.45 19.35
N LYS A 387 -44.73 27.01 20.08
CA LYS A 387 -44.69 27.11 21.55
C LYS A 387 -44.55 28.56 22.04
N CYS A 388 -43.85 29.43 21.32
CA CYS A 388 -43.81 30.86 21.62
C CYS A 388 -45.19 31.52 21.44
N ILE A 389 -45.97 31.12 20.44
CA ILE A 389 -47.36 31.58 20.25
C ILE A 389 -48.26 31.06 21.39
N GLU A 390 -48.11 29.81 21.80
CA GLU A 390 -48.84 29.21 22.93
C GLU A 390 -48.54 29.93 24.25
N ILE A 391 -47.26 30.20 24.56
CA ILE A 391 -46.84 30.98 25.73
C ILE A 391 -47.45 32.39 25.72
N ASN A 392 -47.43 33.07 24.57
CA ASN A 392 -48.02 34.41 24.40
C ASN A 392 -49.54 34.40 24.62
N ASN A 393 -50.24 33.35 24.19
CA ASN A 393 -51.66 33.17 24.45
C ASN A 393 -51.96 32.87 25.93
N LEU A 394 -51.15 32.05 26.60
CA LEU A 394 -51.25 31.80 28.04
C LEU A 394 -50.95 33.06 28.86
N GLN A 395 -49.99 33.90 28.46
CA GLN A 395 -49.76 35.21 29.07
C GLN A 395 -51.00 36.12 28.97
N LYS A 396 -51.63 36.21 27.79
CA LYS A 396 -52.90 36.95 27.62
C LYS A 396 -54.05 36.38 28.46
N GLU A 397 -54.06 35.09 28.75
CA GLU A 397 -55.06 34.46 29.63
C GLU A 397 -54.78 34.76 31.11
N ILE A 398 -53.53 34.67 31.54
CA ILE A 398 -53.08 35.09 32.87
C ILE A 398 -53.40 36.57 33.12
N GLU A 399 -53.22 37.44 32.11
CA GLU A 399 -53.55 38.86 32.20
C GLU A 399 -55.06 39.10 32.38
N LYS A 400 -55.92 38.41 31.61
CA LYS A 400 -57.38 38.44 31.82
C LYS A 400 -57.80 37.91 33.19
N LEU A 401 -57.12 36.87 33.70
CA LEU A 401 -57.40 36.32 35.03
C LEU A 401 -56.98 37.31 36.13
N LYS A 402 -55.86 38.03 35.98
CA LYS A 402 -55.48 39.15 36.87
C LYS A 402 -56.54 40.25 36.87
N GLU A 403 -57.02 40.66 35.69
CA GLU A 403 -58.10 41.66 35.57
C GLU A 403 -59.41 41.18 36.23
N ALA A 404 -59.77 39.90 36.06
CA ALA A 404 -60.94 39.30 36.70
C ALA A 404 -60.81 39.25 38.24
N VAL A 405 -59.63 38.89 38.76
CA VAL A 405 -59.33 38.92 40.19
C VAL A 405 -59.39 40.35 40.73
N LEU A 406 -58.76 41.33 40.07
CA LEU A 406 -58.82 42.74 40.47
C LEU A 406 -60.27 43.28 40.45
N SER A 407 -61.08 42.89 39.46
CA SER A 407 -62.51 43.21 39.40
C SER A 407 -63.30 42.59 40.56
N SER A 408 -62.95 41.36 40.96
CA SER A 408 -63.51 40.71 42.14
C SER A 408 -63.09 41.41 43.43
N ASP A 409 -61.81 41.76 43.60
CA ASP A 409 -61.28 42.49 44.76
C ASP A 409 -61.94 43.86 44.92
N HIS A 410 -62.14 44.61 43.83
CA HIS A 410 -62.87 45.87 43.86
C HIS A 410 -64.34 45.67 44.29
N ARG A 411 -64.98 44.58 43.83
CA ARG A 411 -66.35 44.23 44.23
C ARG A 411 -66.44 43.80 45.70
N VAL A 412 -65.47 43.03 46.20
CA VAL A 412 -65.38 42.61 47.61
C VAL A 412 -65.14 43.83 48.50
N LYS A 413 -64.22 44.74 48.13
CA LYS A 413 -64.02 46.02 48.84
C LYS A 413 -65.31 46.85 48.87
N TRP A 414 -66.00 46.99 47.73
CA TRP A 414 -67.28 47.70 47.68
C TRP A 414 -68.35 47.09 48.60
N PHE A 415 -68.48 45.76 48.64
CA PHE A 415 -69.38 45.08 49.59
C PHE A 415 -68.93 45.26 51.05
N GLN A 416 -67.63 45.23 51.32
CA GLN A 416 -67.06 45.41 52.66
C GLN A 416 -67.27 46.84 53.19
N ASP A 417 -67.02 47.86 52.35
CA ASP A 417 -67.30 49.26 52.66
C ASP A 417 -68.81 49.49 52.81
N LYS A 418 -69.64 48.93 51.93
CA LYS A 418 -71.10 49.03 52.05
C LYS A 418 -71.61 48.41 53.36
N LEU A 419 -71.16 47.20 53.71
CA LEU A 419 -71.51 46.55 54.98
C LEU A 419 -71.04 47.36 56.20
N LYS A 420 -69.90 48.05 56.08
CA LYS A 420 -69.38 48.96 57.12
C LYS A 420 -70.22 50.23 57.26
N PHE A 421 -70.75 50.79 56.17
CA PHE A 421 -71.74 51.87 56.22
C PHE A 421 -73.05 51.37 56.86
N GLU A 422 -73.61 50.27 56.38
CA GLU A 422 -74.86 49.68 56.94
C GLU A 422 -74.71 49.34 58.45
N ALA A 423 -73.53 48.92 58.90
CA ALA A 423 -73.23 48.67 60.31
C ALA A 423 -73.16 49.95 61.16
N GLU A 424 -72.65 51.06 60.60
CA GLU A 424 -72.59 52.35 61.30
C GLU A 424 -73.98 53.04 61.32
N ASP A 425 -74.77 52.93 60.24
CA ASP A 425 -76.18 53.32 60.20
C ASP A 425 -77.02 52.52 61.23
N HIS A 426 -76.76 51.21 61.37
CA HIS A 426 -77.36 50.39 62.42
C HIS A 426 -76.94 50.82 63.84
N LYS A 427 -75.72 51.34 64.01
CA LYS A 427 -75.20 51.86 65.27
C LYS A 427 -75.79 53.24 65.62
N GLU A 428 -75.98 54.13 64.63
CA GLU A 428 -76.71 55.38 64.84
C GLU A 428 -78.20 55.12 65.13
N THR A 429 -78.89 54.32 64.31
CA THR A 429 -80.32 54.02 64.52
C THR A 429 -80.56 53.35 65.87
N LYS A 430 -79.66 52.48 66.35
CA LYS A 430 -79.68 51.96 67.72
C LYS A 430 -79.54 53.06 68.78
N SER A 431 -78.59 54.00 68.61
CA SER A 431 -78.44 55.15 69.50
C SER A 431 -79.69 56.05 69.52
N ASN A 432 -80.34 56.23 68.37
CA ASN A 432 -81.57 57.03 68.26
C ASN A 432 -82.81 56.29 68.82
N LEU A 433 -82.87 54.96 68.73
CA LEU A 433 -83.86 54.13 69.42
C LEU A 433 -83.71 54.22 70.94
N GLU A 434 -82.48 54.22 71.46
CA GLU A 434 -82.19 54.36 72.89
C GLU A 434 -82.66 55.73 73.42
N LYS A 435 -82.39 56.81 72.67
CA LYS A 435 -82.88 58.17 72.97
C LYS A 435 -84.42 58.27 72.95
N THR A 436 -85.11 57.60 72.03
CA THR A 436 -86.59 57.62 71.98
C THR A 436 -87.22 56.72 73.04
N ALA A 437 -86.58 55.61 73.42
CA ALA A 437 -87.02 54.76 74.53
C ALA A 437 -87.01 55.50 75.88
N VAL A 438 -85.99 56.34 76.13
CA VAL A 438 -85.95 57.23 77.31
C VAL A 438 -87.13 58.20 77.30
N LYS A 439 -87.37 58.93 76.20
CA LYS A 439 -88.50 59.86 76.07
C LYS A 439 -89.87 59.19 76.23
N LEU A 440 -90.01 57.95 75.77
CA LEU A 440 -91.24 57.18 75.91
C LEU A 440 -91.47 56.73 77.37
N LYS A 441 -90.40 56.53 78.16
CA LYS A 441 -90.50 56.31 79.61
C LYS A 441 -90.96 57.59 80.32
N GLU A 442 -90.37 58.74 80.00
CA GLU A 442 -90.74 60.06 80.54
C GLU A 442 -92.23 60.34 80.29
N ALA A 443 -92.70 60.26 79.04
CA ALA A 443 -94.11 60.47 78.68
C ALA A 443 -95.08 59.46 79.32
N ARG A 444 -94.65 58.22 79.61
CA ARG A 444 -95.48 57.25 80.35
C ARG A 444 -95.71 57.68 81.79
N GLU A 445 -94.66 58.19 82.45
CA GLU A 445 -94.73 58.68 83.83
C GLU A 445 -95.68 59.90 83.93
N GLU A 446 -95.71 60.77 82.91
CA GLU A 446 -96.69 61.86 82.78
C GLU A 446 -98.14 61.37 82.62
N THR A 447 -98.41 60.43 81.69
CA THR A 447 -99.79 59.97 81.43
C THR A 447 -100.46 59.26 82.62
N GLU A 448 -99.67 58.66 83.52
CA GLU A 448 -100.15 57.99 84.73
C GLU A 448 -100.49 58.97 85.87
N ILE A 449 -100.13 60.26 85.74
CA ILE A 449 -100.64 61.34 86.59
C ILE A 449 -102.06 61.71 86.14
N ILE A 450 -102.22 62.06 84.85
CA ILE A 450 -103.50 62.52 84.25
C ILE A 450 -104.64 61.51 84.46
N ARG A 451 -104.34 60.21 84.34
CA ARG A 451 -105.34 59.13 84.53
C ARG A 451 -106.02 59.15 85.90
N LYS A 452 -105.33 59.65 86.94
CA LYS A 452 -105.85 59.70 88.32
C LYS A 452 -106.84 60.84 88.53
N GLU A 453 -106.72 61.93 87.77
CA GLU A 453 -107.57 63.12 87.90
C GLU A 453 -108.95 62.89 87.27
N CYS A 454 -109.00 62.33 86.05
CA CYS A 454 -110.26 62.09 85.33
C CYS A 454 -111.24 61.17 86.08
N HIS A 455 -110.75 60.25 86.92
CA HIS A 455 -111.60 59.27 87.61
C HIS A 455 -112.45 59.88 88.74
N ALA A 456 -112.14 61.10 89.20
CA ALA A 456 -112.91 61.80 90.22
C ALA A 456 -114.21 62.44 89.70
N ILE A 457 -114.24 62.82 88.41
CA ILE A 457 -115.27 63.70 87.83
C ILE A 457 -116.55 62.96 87.45
N VAL A 458 -116.45 61.69 87.05
CA VAL A 458 -117.60 60.91 86.53
C VAL A 458 -118.63 60.57 87.62
N LYS A 459 -118.20 60.51 88.89
CA LYS A 459 -119.04 59.99 90.00
C LYS A 459 -120.19 60.92 90.43
N THR A 460 -120.23 62.17 89.98
CA THR A 460 -121.21 63.18 90.42
C THR A 460 -122.37 63.42 89.45
N TYR A 461 -122.43 62.70 88.32
CA TYR A 461 -123.33 63.01 87.20
C TYR A 461 -124.49 62.02 86.98
N GLN A 462 -124.73 61.09 87.92
CA GLN A 462 -125.56 59.90 87.68
C GLN A 462 -126.91 59.84 88.43
N GLU A 463 -127.26 60.84 89.25
CA GLU A 463 -128.34 60.73 90.26
C GLU A 463 -129.53 61.71 90.10
N SER A 464 -129.68 62.41 88.96
CA SER A 464 -130.87 63.26 88.70
C SER A 464 -131.24 63.40 87.22
N ASP A 465 -132.26 62.67 86.78
CA ASP A 465 -133.53 63.26 86.29
C ASP A 465 -134.52 62.15 85.89
N ASP A 466 -135.79 62.29 86.29
CA ASP A 466 -136.89 61.42 85.88
C ASP A 466 -138.26 62.14 85.97
N ILE A 467 -139.26 61.60 85.26
CA ILE A 467 -140.68 61.96 85.23
C ILE A 467 -141.05 63.35 84.67
N LYS A 468 -141.45 63.40 83.39
CA LYS A 468 -142.84 63.71 82.93
C LYS A 468 -142.96 63.88 81.40
N SER A 469 -144.13 63.74 80.76
CA SER A 469 -145.29 62.83 80.92
C SER A 469 -146.36 63.22 79.86
N ASN A 470 -146.88 62.25 79.13
CA ASN A 470 -148.19 62.24 78.44
C ASN A 470 -148.60 63.44 77.53
N SER A 471 -148.27 63.32 76.24
CA SER A 471 -149.14 63.74 75.11
C SER A 471 -149.80 62.50 74.43
N LEU A 472 -149.76 61.36 75.12
CA LEU A 472 -149.84 60.02 74.56
C LEU A 472 -151.28 59.50 74.44
N ASP A 473 -152.04 60.00 73.47
CA ASP A 473 -153.30 59.33 73.06
C ASP A 473 -153.69 59.63 71.59
N LYS A 474 -153.44 60.87 71.10
CA LYS A 474 -153.57 61.18 69.66
C LYS A 474 -152.46 60.56 68.81
N GLU A 475 -151.30 60.31 69.40
CA GLU A 475 -150.13 59.79 68.71
C GLU A 475 -150.33 58.33 68.26
N LEU A 476 -151.12 57.53 69.01
CA LEU A 476 -151.29 56.10 68.79
C LEU A 476 -151.89 55.77 67.41
N LYS A 477 -152.77 56.63 66.86
CA LYS A 477 -153.32 56.45 65.51
C LYS A 477 -152.39 56.88 64.37
N LEU A 478 -151.51 57.87 64.59
CA LEU A 478 -150.44 58.17 63.65
C LEU A 478 -149.40 57.05 63.65
N LYS A 479 -149.06 56.52 64.83
CA LYS A 479 -148.17 55.37 64.99
C LYS A 479 -148.73 54.09 64.35
N GLU A 480 -150.05 53.88 64.27
CA GLU A 480 -150.59 52.71 63.55
C GLU A 480 -150.40 52.79 62.02
N THR A 481 -150.39 54.00 61.44
CA THR A 481 -150.03 54.20 60.02
C THR A 481 -148.52 54.19 59.80
N GLU A 482 -147.75 54.83 60.69
CA GLU A 482 -146.28 54.89 60.62
C GLU A 482 -145.64 53.52 60.86
N LEU A 483 -146.24 52.67 61.69
CA LEU A 483 -145.82 51.27 61.88
C LEU A 483 -146.03 50.44 60.61
N ARG A 484 -147.03 50.74 59.77
CA ARG A 484 -147.20 50.07 58.48
C ARG A 484 -146.15 50.50 57.46
N THR A 485 -145.80 51.79 57.38
CA THR A 485 -144.70 52.24 56.52
C THR A 485 -143.36 51.71 57.03
N GLN A 486 -143.09 51.75 58.34
CA GLN A 486 -141.88 51.16 58.92
C GLN A 486 -141.80 49.63 58.74
N MET A 487 -142.92 48.91 58.72
CA MET A 487 -142.94 47.48 58.39
C MET A 487 -142.63 47.22 56.91
N GLN A 488 -143.10 48.06 55.99
CA GLN A 488 -142.76 47.99 54.57
C GLN A 488 -141.28 48.35 54.36
N GLU A 489 -140.83 49.50 54.85
CA GLU A 489 -139.43 49.95 54.80
C GLU A 489 -138.49 48.93 55.43
N ARG A 490 -138.89 48.26 56.52
CA ARG A 490 -138.13 47.16 57.11
C ARG A 490 -138.03 45.97 56.15
N ASN A 491 -139.13 45.53 55.54
CA ASN A 491 -139.11 44.44 54.58
C ASN A 491 -138.23 44.78 53.37
N ASP A 492 -138.37 45.98 52.82
CA ASP A 492 -137.61 46.45 51.66
C ASP A 492 -136.10 46.53 51.99
N ASN A 493 -135.73 47.03 53.18
CA ASN A 493 -134.34 46.98 53.67
C ASN A 493 -133.85 45.55 53.92
N GLU A 494 -134.70 44.65 54.42
CA GLU A 494 -134.36 43.25 54.68
C GLU A 494 -134.18 42.46 53.36
N GLU A 495 -134.93 42.80 52.30
CA GLU A 495 -134.70 42.32 50.93
C GLU A 495 -133.40 42.88 50.31
N ILE A 496 -133.11 44.18 50.50
CA ILE A 496 -131.82 44.79 50.08
C ILE A 496 -130.64 44.14 50.81
N HIS A 497 -130.74 43.92 52.13
CA HIS A 497 -129.71 43.21 52.88
C HIS A 497 -129.54 41.76 52.42
N GLN A 498 -130.62 41.07 52.04
CA GLN A 498 -130.51 39.74 51.44
C GLN A 498 -129.86 39.78 50.05
N MET A 499 -130.16 40.79 49.21
CA MET A 499 -129.52 40.97 47.90
C MET A 499 -128.03 41.25 48.05
N LEU A 500 -127.64 42.23 48.87
CA LEU A 500 -126.24 42.57 49.12
C LEU A 500 -125.48 41.39 49.74
N LYS A 501 -126.15 40.55 50.55
CA LYS A 501 -125.56 39.30 51.06
C LYS A 501 -125.34 38.26 49.94
N ARG A 502 -126.32 38.06 49.03
CA ARG A 502 -126.15 37.18 47.85
C ARG A 502 -125.02 37.65 46.95
N GLU A 503 -124.90 38.95 46.72
CA GLU A 503 -123.81 39.57 45.95
C GLU A 503 -122.46 39.37 46.64
N LEU A 504 -122.38 39.63 47.95
CA LEU A 504 -121.16 39.40 48.75
C LEU A 504 -120.75 37.92 48.77
N ASP A 505 -121.69 36.99 48.89
CA ASP A 505 -121.41 35.56 48.89
C ASP A 505 -121.06 35.04 47.49
N SER A 506 -121.63 35.63 46.42
CA SER A 506 -121.21 35.41 45.03
C SER A 506 -119.79 35.94 44.75
N LEU A 507 -119.46 37.14 45.25
CA LEU A 507 -118.12 37.72 45.09
C LEU A 507 -117.07 36.94 45.88
N LYS A 508 -117.42 36.39 47.06
CA LYS A 508 -116.56 35.42 47.79
C LYS A 508 -116.35 34.14 47.00
N ALA A 509 -117.38 33.62 46.32
CA ALA A 509 -117.24 32.44 45.47
C ALA A 509 -116.27 32.73 44.32
N GLN A 510 -116.48 33.80 43.55
CA GLN A 510 -115.56 34.24 42.49
C GLN A 510 -114.13 34.49 43.00
N HIS A 511 -113.96 35.04 44.20
CA HIS A 511 -112.65 35.22 44.80
C HIS A 511 -111.99 33.88 45.19
N LYS A 512 -112.76 32.90 45.69
CA LYS A 512 -112.28 31.54 45.96
C LYS A 512 -111.88 30.83 44.67
N ASP A 513 -112.72 30.92 43.64
CA ASP A 513 -112.50 30.26 42.35
C ASP A 513 -111.24 30.83 41.67
N THR A 514 -111.05 32.15 41.67
CA THR A 514 -109.81 32.78 41.17
C THR A 514 -108.57 32.46 42.02
N ILE A 515 -108.70 32.23 43.34
CA ILE A 515 -107.61 31.69 44.18
C ILE A 515 -107.26 30.25 43.77
N GLU A 516 -108.25 29.42 43.48
CA GLU A 516 -108.04 28.04 43.04
C GLU A 516 -107.44 27.98 41.63
N GLU A 517 -107.87 28.83 40.70
CA GLU A 517 -107.22 29.03 39.39
C GLU A 517 -105.75 29.44 39.55
N VAL A 518 -105.47 30.53 40.30
CA VAL A 518 -104.08 31.00 40.56
C VAL A 518 -103.22 29.90 41.19
N LYS A 519 -103.80 29.07 42.07
CA LYS A 519 -103.11 27.89 42.60
C LYS A 519 -102.81 26.87 41.50
N THR A 520 -103.76 26.49 40.65
CA THR A 520 -103.50 25.53 39.55
C THR A 520 -102.45 26.05 38.55
N TYR A 521 -102.45 27.35 38.24
CA TYR A 521 -101.42 27.97 37.41
C TYR A 521 -100.05 27.94 38.10
N LYS A 522 -99.98 28.23 39.40
CA LYS A 522 -98.74 28.11 40.19
C LYS A 522 -98.20 26.67 40.20
N ASP A 523 -99.06 25.69 40.47
CA ASP A 523 -98.70 24.28 40.53
C ASP A 523 -98.23 23.79 39.14
N LYS A 524 -98.83 24.29 38.04
CA LYS A 524 -98.37 24.00 36.67
C LYS A 524 -97.06 24.69 36.31
N VAL A 525 -96.81 25.91 36.77
CA VAL A 525 -95.50 26.58 36.62
C VAL A 525 -94.42 25.79 37.35
N GLN A 526 -94.65 25.38 38.59
CA GLN A 526 -93.68 24.55 39.35
C GLN A 526 -93.36 23.23 38.64
N TRP A 527 -94.36 22.58 38.04
CA TRP A 527 -94.14 21.36 37.26
C TRP A 527 -93.30 21.60 36.00
N LEU A 528 -93.51 22.72 35.29
CA LEU A 528 -92.71 23.12 34.12
C LEU A 528 -91.29 23.56 34.50
N GLU A 529 -91.11 24.20 35.67
CA GLU A 529 -89.80 24.54 36.21
C GLU A 529 -89.01 23.28 36.59
N GLU A 530 -89.66 22.28 37.19
CA GLU A 530 -89.05 20.98 37.51
C GLU A 530 -88.73 20.17 36.25
N GLU A 531 -89.62 20.13 35.26
CA GLU A 531 -89.34 19.52 33.94
C GLU A 531 -88.15 20.22 33.25
N ARG A 532 -88.09 21.56 33.27
CA ARG A 532 -86.95 22.33 32.76
C ARG A 532 -85.67 22.02 33.54
N ARG A 533 -85.73 21.87 34.86
CA ARG A 533 -84.59 21.52 35.72
C ARG A 533 -84.06 20.12 35.42
N GLN A 534 -84.94 19.13 35.26
CA GLN A 534 -84.59 17.76 34.86
C GLN A 534 -83.95 17.73 33.46
N ASN A 535 -84.53 18.43 32.49
CA ASN A 535 -83.95 18.54 31.15
C ASN A 535 -82.58 19.23 31.15
N HIS A 536 -82.39 20.28 31.97
CA HIS A 536 -81.08 20.93 32.12
C HIS A 536 -80.04 19.98 32.73
N GLN A 537 -80.39 19.26 33.80
CA GLN A 537 -79.54 18.25 34.43
C GLN A 537 -79.20 17.09 33.46
N MET A 538 -80.13 16.71 32.58
CA MET A 538 -79.88 15.70 31.56
C MET A 538 -78.92 16.20 30.47
N ILE A 539 -79.03 17.47 30.06
CA ILE A 539 -78.08 18.11 29.14
C ILE A 539 -76.69 18.21 29.77
N GLU A 540 -76.59 18.56 31.06
CA GLU A 540 -75.33 18.59 31.82
C GLU A 540 -74.68 17.20 31.88
N ASN A 541 -75.44 16.15 32.21
CA ASN A 541 -74.96 14.76 32.17
C ASN A 541 -74.44 14.35 30.78
N TYR A 542 -75.16 14.69 29.69
CA TYR A 542 -74.71 14.40 28.33
C TYR A 542 -73.45 15.20 27.94
N GLN A 543 -73.34 16.46 28.38
CA GLN A 543 -72.12 17.26 28.19
C GLN A 543 -70.94 16.65 28.96
N GLU A 544 -71.12 16.17 30.19
CA GLU A 544 -70.06 15.51 30.95
C GLU A 544 -69.61 14.20 30.27
N ILE A 545 -70.55 13.36 29.82
CA ILE A 545 -70.24 12.14 29.05
C ILE A 545 -69.46 12.48 27.77
N MET A 546 -69.89 13.51 27.03
CA MET A 546 -69.19 13.97 25.82
C MET A 546 -67.76 14.46 26.13
N GLN A 547 -67.56 15.22 27.21
CA GLN A 547 -66.22 15.68 27.59
C GLN A 547 -65.33 14.52 28.05
N ARG A 548 -65.86 13.57 28.83
CA ARG A 548 -65.13 12.33 29.21
C ARG A 548 -64.73 11.51 27.99
N GLN A 549 -65.63 11.36 27.00
CA GLN A 549 -65.33 10.69 25.73
C GLN A 549 -64.27 11.45 24.92
N LYS A 550 -64.31 12.79 24.93
CA LYS A 550 -63.32 13.64 24.27
C LYS A 550 -61.94 13.52 24.90
N THR A 551 -61.84 13.47 26.24
CA THR A 551 -60.57 13.21 26.93
C THR A 551 -60.06 11.80 26.65
N THR A 552 -60.89 10.75 26.73
CA THR A 552 -60.43 9.39 26.40
C THR A 552 -59.98 9.24 24.95
N ASN A 553 -60.61 9.96 24.00
CA ASN A 553 -60.15 9.97 22.60
C ASN A 553 -58.82 10.72 22.44
N ALA A 554 -58.58 11.79 23.22
CA ALA A 554 -57.27 12.44 23.26
C ALA A 554 -56.19 11.51 23.83
N ASP A 555 -56.47 10.83 24.95
CA ASP A 555 -55.55 9.87 25.58
C ASP A 555 -55.24 8.68 24.65
N LEU A 556 -56.25 8.16 23.93
CA LEU A 556 -56.07 7.11 22.94
C LEU A 556 -55.24 7.58 21.75
N ASN A 557 -55.45 8.81 21.25
CA ASN A 557 -54.61 9.39 20.19
C ASN A 557 -53.15 9.55 20.65
N VAL A 558 -52.91 10.04 21.87
CA VAL A 558 -51.54 10.14 22.44
C VAL A 558 -50.88 8.76 22.56
N ARG A 559 -51.65 7.73 22.97
CA ARG A 559 -51.16 6.34 22.97
C ARG A 559 -50.83 5.85 21.56
N ILE A 560 -51.69 6.08 20.58
CA ILE A 560 -51.45 5.70 19.18
C ILE A 560 -50.18 6.39 18.63
N THR A 561 -49.97 7.68 18.89
CA THR A 561 -48.73 8.36 18.48
C THR A 561 -47.50 7.80 19.19
N SER A 562 -47.59 7.49 20.48
CA SER A 562 -46.47 6.89 21.23
C SER A 562 -46.12 5.46 20.78
N LEU A 563 -47.11 4.71 20.30
CA LEU A 563 -46.90 3.40 19.68
C LEU A 563 -46.30 3.53 18.28
N SER A 564 -46.72 4.54 17.50
CA SER A 564 -46.13 4.82 16.17
C SER A 564 -44.65 5.19 16.28
N THR A 565 -44.26 6.04 17.24
CA THR A 565 -42.85 6.37 17.46
C THR A 565 -42.05 5.15 17.93
N LEU A 566 -42.63 4.31 18.79
CA LEU A 566 -41.97 3.07 19.23
C LEU A 566 -41.83 2.04 18.08
N GLU A 567 -42.76 2.02 17.12
CA GLU A 567 -42.64 1.21 15.91
C GLU A 567 -41.55 1.73 14.96
N GLU A 568 -41.37 3.06 14.87
CA GLU A 568 -40.27 3.70 14.14
C GLU A 568 -38.91 3.42 14.79
N ASP A 569 -38.80 3.56 16.11
CA ASP A 569 -37.59 3.21 16.89
C ASP A 569 -37.24 1.71 16.73
N TYR A 570 -38.25 0.83 16.74
CA TYR A 570 -38.07 -0.61 16.52
C TYR A 570 -37.58 -0.91 15.10
N LYS A 571 -38.14 -0.26 14.07
CA LYS A 571 -37.68 -0.39 12.68
C LYS A 571 -36.24 0.10 12.51
N SER A 572 -35.89 1.25 13.06
CA SER A 572 -34.52 1.79 13.04
C SER A 572 -33.54 0.82 13.73
N SER A 573 -33.94 0.25 14.87
CA SER A 573 -33.16 -0.79 15.57
C SER A 573 -33.03 -2.07 14.74
N GLN A 574 -34.07 -2.48 14.01
CA GLN A 574 -34.06 -3.64 13.13
C GLN A 574 -33.18 -3.43 11.88
N GLU A 575 -33.13 -2.22 11.33
CA GLU A 575 -32.20 -1.85 10.25
C GLU A 575 -30.75 -1.84 10.74
N MET A 576 -30.48 -1.30 11.93
CA MET A 576 -29.14 -1.33 12.55
C MET A 576 -28.67 -2.77 12.84
N LEU A 577 -29.57 -3.66 13.26
CA LEU A 577 -29.26 -5.10 13.40
C LEU A 577 -28.98 -5.77 12.06
N GLN A 578 -29.63 -5.35 10.96
CA GLN A 578 -29.32 -5.84 9.62
C GLN A 578 -27.96 -5.34 9.12
N THR A 579 -27.58 -4.08 9.37
CA THR A 579 -26.24 -3.60 9.02
C THR A 579 -25.16 -4.33 9.81
N PHE A 580 -25.30 -4.48 11.14
CA PHE A 580 -24.33 -5.25 11.92
C PHE A 580 -24.27 -6.73 11.51
N GLN A 581 -25.40 -7.36 11.16
CA GLN A 581 -25.40 -8.74 10.64
C GLN A 581 -24.66 -8.84 9.29
N LYS A 582 -24.77 -7.81 8.43
CA LYS A 582 -24.00 -7.72 7.18
C LYS A 582 -22.52 -7.55 7.45
N ASP A 583 -22.13 -6.62 8.32
CA ASP A 583 -20.73 -6.39 8.70
C ASP A 583 -20.11 -7.66 9.28
N ILE A 584 -20.86 -8.40 10.12
CA ILE A 584 -20.48 -9.71 10.65
C ILE A 584 -20.31 -10.76 9.53
N THR A 585 -21.13 -10.76 8.47
CA THR A 585 -20.89 -11.65 7.31
C THR A 585 -19.68 -11.24 6.49
N ASP A 586 -19.45 -9.94 6.30
CA ASP A 586 -18.31 -9.41 5.54
C ASP A 586 -16.99 -9.69 6.28
N PHE A 587 -16.96 -9.50 7.61
CA PHE A 587 -15.83 -9.91 8.46
C PHE A 587 -15.61 -11.44 8.49
N ARG A 588 -16.67 -12.26 8.43
CA ARG A 588 -16.51 -13.73 8.29
C ARG A 588 -15.88 -14.09 6.94
N ALA A 589 -16.30 -13.43 5.85
CA ALA A 589 -15.74 -13.65 4.52
C ALA A 589 -14.25 -13.26 4.47
N ALA A 590 -13.89 -12.08 4.99
CA ALA A 590 -12.51 -11.61 5.08
C ALA A 590 -11.63 -12.56 5.93
N ASN A 591 -12.13 -13.02 7.09
CA ASN A 591 -11.42 -14.02 7.90
C ASN A 591 -11.26 -15.37 7.17
N GLN A 592 -12.24 -15.80 6.36
CA GLN A 592 -12.13 -17.01 5.56
C GLN A 592 -11.12 -16.86 4.40
N GLU A 593 -10.98 -15.66 3.84
CA GLU A 593 -9.95 -15.35 2.83
C GLU A 593 -8.55 -15.32 3.45
N LEU A 594 -8.37 -14.61 4.57
CA LEU A 594 -7.12 -14.61 5.33
C LEU A 594 -6.69 -16.01 5.78
N GLN A 595 -7.64 -16.88 6.16
CA GLN A 595 -7.34 -18.27 6.50
C GLN A 595 -6.83 -19.06 5.28
N LYS A 596 -7.42 -18.88 4.09
CA LYS A 596 -6.92 -19.50 2.84
C LYS A 596 -5.53 -19.00 2.48
N ASP A 597 -5.22 -17.72 2.70
CA ASP A 597 -3.89 -17.15 2.47
C ASP A 597 -2.85 -17.70 3.46
N VAL A 598 -3.21 -17.85 4.74
CA VAL A 598 -2.37 -18.50 5.75
C VAL A 598 -2.08 -19.96 5.39
N ASP A 599 -3.09 -20.72 4.97
CA ASP A 599 -2.89 -22.13 4.59
C ASP A 599 -2.14 -22.26 3.26
N SER A 600 -2.32 -21.33 2.32
CA SER A 600 -1.51 -21.22 1.10
C SER A 600 -0.04 -20.85 1.42
N CYS A 601 0.19 -20.06 2.46
CA CYS A 601 1.53 -19.77 2.97
C CYS A 601 2.16 -21.02 3.60
N ARG A 602 1.43 -21.77 4.43
CA ARG A 602 1.87 -23.05 5.00
C ARG A 602 2.18 -24.09 3.93
N GLU A 603 1.40 -24.15 2.85
CA GLU A 603 1.66 -25.07 1.74
C GLU A 603 2.95 -24.67 0.98
N ARG A 604 3.18 -23.37 0.75
CA ARG A 604 4.43 -22.85 0.16
C ARG A 604 5.64 -23.08 1.07
N GLU A 605 5.49 -22.90 2.38
CA GLU A 605 6.51 -23.21 3.39
C GLU A 605 6.83 -24.71 3.41
N SER A 606 5.82 -25.59 3.43
CA SER A 606 5.97 -27.04 3.38
C SER A 606 6.73 -27.50 2.11
N LYS A 607 6.38 -26.95 0.94
CA LYS A 607 7.11 -27.18 -0.32
C LYS A 607 8.58 -26.71 -0.23
N MET A 608 8.83 -25.56 0.40
CA MET A 608 10.19 -25.04 0.59
C MET A 608 11.01 -25.91 1.56
N LEU A 609 10.40 -26.39 2.65
CA LEU A 609 11.02 -27.30 3.61
C LEU A 609 11.29 -28.68 3.00
N ALA A 610 10.42 -29.18 2.12
CA ALA A 610 10.66 -30.39 1.34
C ALA A 610 11.89 -30.23 0.41
N LEU A 611 11.96 -29.15 -0.36
CA LEU A 611 13.13 -28.85 -1.21
C LEU A 611 14.41 -28.65 -0.39
N GLN A 612 14.33 -27.99 0.76
CA GLN A 612 15.45 -27.83 1.71
C GLN A 612 15.92 -29.19 2.26
N SER A 613 14.99 -30.11 2.51
CA SER A 613 15.28 -31.49 2.93
C SER A 613 15.94 -32.30 1.82
N GLU A 614 15.43 -32.25 0.59
CA GLU A 614 16.05 -32.91 -0.58
C GLU A 614 17.44 -32.36 -0.89
N LEU A 615 17.63 -31.03 -0.85
CA LEU A 615 18.93 -30.39 -0.99
C LEU A 615 19.88 -30.81 0.14
N SER A 616 19.40 -30.93 1.38
CA SER A 616 20.21 -31.38 2.52
C SER A 616 20.61 -32.86 2.38
N HIS A 617 19.68 -33.71 1.94
CA HIS A 617 19.93 -35.13 1.65
C HIS A 617 20.93 -35.30 0.50
N MET A 618 20.76 -34.57 -0.60
CA MET A 618 21.70 -34.60 -1.73
C MET A 618 23.09 -34.07 -1.34
N ASN A 619 23.17 -33.00 -0.54
CA ASN A 619 24.45 -32.53 0.00
C ASN A 619 25.10 -33.55 0.94
N ALA A 620 24.34 -34.25 1.78
CA ALA A 620 24.86 -35.32 2.63
C ALA A 620 25.39 -36.50 1.79
N LYS A 621 24.65 -36.91 0.75
CA LYS A 621 25.06 -37.94 -0.21
C LYS A 621 26.35 -37.54 -0.95
N LEU A 622 26.39 -36.35 -1.54
CA LEU A 622 27.57 -35.82 -2.25
C LEU A 622 28.79 -35.68 -1.32
N ARG A 623 28.60 -35.28 -0.05
CA ARG A 623 29.67 -35.28 0.95
C ARG A 623 30.17 -36.69 1.24
N SER A 624 29.28 -37.68 1.40
CA SER A 624 29.66 -39.09 1.59
C SER A 624 30.43 -39.65 0.39
N GLU A 625 29.97 -39.38 -0.83
CA GLU A 625 30.63 -39.78 -2.08
C GLU A 625 32.01 -39.11 -2.21
N ASN A 626 32.12 -37.82 -1.92
CA ASN A 626 33.39 -37.09 -1.95
C ASN A 626 34.36 -37.60 -0.86
N THR A 627 33.89 -37.88 0.36
CA THR A 627 34.71 -38.53 1.40
C THR A 627 35.18 -39.93 0.98
N SER A 628 34.33 -40.72 0.33
CA SER A 628 34.71 -42.03 -0.23
C SER A 628 35.79 -41.91 -1.32
N LEU A 629 35.64 -40.93 -2.23
CA LEU A 629 36.64 -40.64 -3.26
C LEU A 629 37.96 -40.13 -2.66
N LEU A 630 37.93 -39.23 -1.68
CA LEU A 630 39.11 -38.75 -0.96
C LEU A 630 39.84 -39.88 -0.23
N ASN A 631 39.11 -40.79 0.42
CA ASN A 631 39.68 -41.99 1.04
C ASN A 631 40.37 -42.88 -0.02
N LYS A 632 39.75 -43.07 -1.19
CA LYS A 632 40.33 -43.86 -2.28
C LYS A 632 41.53 -43.18 -2.95
N ILE A 633 41.54 -41.86 -3.05
CA ILE A 633 42.72 -41.07 -3.46
C ILE A 633 43.84 -41.25 -2.43
N SER A 634 43.53 -41.25 -1.13
CA SER A 634 44.50 -41.47 -0.06
C SER A 634 45.13 -42.87 -0.10
N THR A 635 44.33 -43.93 -0.29
CA THR A 635 44.86 -45.30 -0.43
C THR A 635 45.73 -45.44 -1.68
N LEU A 636 45.26 -44.96 -2.83
CA LEU A 636 46.04 -44.98 -4.08
C LEU A 636 47.33 -44.14 -3.96
N THR A 637 47.30 -43.02 -3.25
CA THR A 637 48.50 -42.20 -2.98
C THR A 637 49.49 -42.94 -2.07
N SER A 638 49.01 -43.68 -1.08
CA SER A 638 49.83 -44.56 -0.22
C SER A 638 50.43 -45.73 -1.01
N GLU A 639 49.67 -46.33 -1.93
CA GLU A 639 50.16 -47.37 -2.83
C GLU A 639 51.22 -46.82 -3.80
N VAL A 640 50.98 -45.67 -4.41
CA VAL A 640 51.96 -44.98 -5.28
C VAL A 640 53.22 -44.59 -4.51
N SER A 641 53.14 -44.16 -3.24
CA SER A 641 54.35 -43.86 -2.46
C SER A 641 55.13 -45.12 -2.08
N LYS A 642 54.45 -46.22 -1.70
CA LYS A 642 55.08 -47.54 -1.49
C LYS A 642 55.76 -48.05 -2.76
N LEU A 643 55.10 -47.95 -3.91
CA LEU A 643 55.65 -48.33 -5.21
C LEU A 643 56.86 -47.46 -5.59
N LYS A 644 56.81 -46.14 -5.38
CA LYS A 644 57.96 -45.24 -5.58
C LYS A 644 59.16 -45.61 -4.69
N VAL A 645 58.93 -45.90 -3.41
CA VAL A 645 60.00 -46.37 -2.50
C VAL A 645 60.55 -47.73 -2.94
N GLY A 646 59.69 -48.64 -3.39
CA GLY A 646 60.09 -49.93 -3.97
C GLY A 646 60.97 -49.76 -5.21
N VAL A 647 60.56 -48.90 -6.16
CA VAL A 647 61.35 -48.54 -7.35
C VAL A 647 62.70 -47.95 -6.93
N HIS A 648 62.75 -46.97 -6.04
CA HIS A 648 64.02 -46.39 -5.57
C HIS A 648 64.94 -47.41 -4.88
N SER A 649 64.38 -48.37 -4.13
CA SER A 649 65.18 -49.45 -3.52
C SER A 649 65.74 -50.43 -4.55
N LEU A 650 65.01 -50.69 -5.64
CA LEU A 650 65.47 -51.50 -6.77
C LEU A 650 66.49 -50.75 -7.63
N GLU A 651 66.28 -49.47 -7.91
CA GLU A 651 67.25 -48.59 -8.59
C GLU A 651 68.57 -48.52 -7.81
N ALA A 652 68.49 -48.35 -6.48
CA ALA A 652 69.65 -48.41 -5.60
C ALA A 652 70.34 -49.79 -5.65
N ALA A 653 69.59 -50.89 -5.57
CA ALA A 653 70.14 -52.24 -5.64
C ALA A 653 70.78 -52.57 -7.01
N ILE A 654 70.20 -52.09 -8.11
CA ILE A 654 70.76 -52.19 -9.47
C ILE A 654 72.06 -51.40 -9.57
N LYS A 655 72.10 -50.17 -9.03
CA LYS A 655 73.33 -49.38 -8.96
C LYS A 655 74.40 -50.09 -8.13
N ASP A 656 74.04 -50.61 -6.95
CA ASP A 656 74.93 -51.36 -6.07
C ASP A 656 75.49 -52.63 -6.73
N LEU A 657 74.70 -53.29 -7.58
CA LEU A 657 75.13 -54.43 -8.39
C LEU A 657 76.05 -54.02 -9.54
N ASN A 658 75.75 -52.92 -10.23
CA ASN A 658 76.63 -52.38 -11.27
C ASN A 658 77.99 -51.94 -10.67
N ASP A 659 77.96 -51.19 -9.57
CA ASP A 659 79.12 -50.76 -8.81
C ASP A 659 79.97 -51.93 -8.26
N LYS A 660 79.39 -53.12 -8.07
CA LYS A 660 80.11 -54.35 -7.73
C LYS A 660 80.67 -55.03 -8.99
N TRP A 661 79.89 -55.09 -10.06
CA TRP A 661 80.30 -55.67 -11.34
C TRP A 661 81.47 -54.90 -11.98
N ASP A 662 81.42 -53.56 -12.02
CA ASP A 662 82.52 -52.74 -12.53
C ASP A 662 83.78 -52.87 -11.66
N LYS A 663 83.65 -53.02 -10.32
CA LYS A 663 84.80 -53.31 -9.43
C LYS A 663 85.42 -54.69 -9.68
N GLU A 664 84.62 -55.71 -9.96
CA GLU A 664 85.14 -57.04 -10.30
C GLU A 664 85.75 -57.07 -11.70
N LYS A 665 85.20 -56.29 -12.63
CA LYS A 665 85.73 -56.04 -13.97
C LYS A 665 87.04 -55.24 -13.94
N THR A 666 87.21 -54.28 -13.04
CA THR A 666 88.53 -53.62 -12.85
C THR A 666 89.54 -54.57 -12.22
N LYS A 667 89.18 -55.33 -11.17
CA LYS A 667 90.08 -56.36 -10.61
C LYS A 667 90.52 -57.38 -11.65
N THR A 668 89.59 -58.00 -12.37
CA THR A 668 89.93 -59.00 -13.39
C THR A 668 90.72 -58.41 -14.55
N LYS A 669 90.53 -57.12 -14.88
CA LYS A 669 91.42 -56.39 -15.80
C LYS A 669 92.82 -56.20 -15.22
N GLU A 670 92.94 -55.73 -13.98
CA GLU A 670 94.24 -55.59 -13.30
C GLU A 670 94.97 -56.93 -13.12
N GLU A 671 94.25 -58.01 -12.84
CA GLU A 671 94.79 -59.36 -12.68
C GLU A 671 95.26 -59.91 -14.03
N ASN A 672 94.50 -59.71 -15.10
CA ASN A 672 94.96 -60.01 -16.46
C ASN A 672 96.18 -59.15 -16.85
N GLU A 673 96.25 -57.88 -16.45
CA GLU A 673 97.42 -57.02 -16.67
C GLU A 673 98.64 -57.50 -15.88
N LYS A 674 98.47 -57.88 -14.60
CA LYS A 674 99.53 -58.48 -13.75
C LYS A 674 100.01 -59.83 -14.29
N LEU A 675 99.10 -60.67 -14.80
CA LEU A 675 99.45 -61.93 -15.45
C LEU A 675 100.17 -61.69 -16.80
N ALA A 676 99.75 -60.69 -17.58
CA ALA A 676 100.41 -60.31 -18.82
C ALA A 676 101.83 -59.74 -18.61
N THR A 677 102.05 -58.93 -17.56
CA THR A 677 103.40 -58.45 -17.23
C THR A 677 104.29 -59.57 -16.72
N ILE A 678 103.79 -60.46 -15.85
CA ILE A 678 104.52 -61.66 -15.40
C ILE A 678 104.86 -62.59 -16.59
N LEU A 679 103.92 -62.82 -17.52
CA LEU A 679 104.18 -63.62 -18.72
C LEU A 679 105.20 -62.94 -19.64
N SER A 680 105.16 -61.62 -19.79
CA SER A 680 106.17 -60.84 -20.54
C SER A 680 107.55 -60.96 -19.90
N GLU A 681 107.64 -60.81 -18.57
CA GLU A 681 108.88 -60.94 -17.80
C GLU A 681 109.46 -62.35 -17.89
N ARG A 682 108.65 -63.41 -17.68
CA ARG A 682 109.09 -64.81 -17.86
C ARG A 682 109.47 -65.13 -19.31
N THR A 683 108.80 -64.53 -20.29
CA THR A 683 109.18 -64.67 -21.71
C THR A 683 110.54 -64.03 -21.96
N LYS A 684 110.79 -62.84 -21.38
CA LYS A 684 112.09 -62.16 -21.46
C LYS A 684 113.19 -62.96 -20.75
N GLU A 685 112.95 -63.45 -19.53
CA GLU A 685 113.90 -64.34 -18.83
C GLU A 685 114.23 -65.58 -19.67
N CYS A 686 113.23 -66.18 -20.33
CA CYS A 686 113.43 -67.33 -21.20
C CYS A 686 114.27 -66.98 -22.45
N ILE A 687 114.08 -65.79 -23.03
CA ILE A 687 114.92 -65.26 -24.12
C ILE A 687 116.34 -64.99 -23.62
N ASP A 688 116.51 -64.34 -22.48
CA ASP A 688 117.82 -64.02 -21.89
C ASP A 688 118.60 -65.29 -21.49
N LEU A 689 117.91 -66.32 -20.99
CA LEU A 689 118.50 -67.65 -20.71
C LEU A 689 118.85 -68.41 -21.99
N LYS A 690 118.01 -68.32 -23.03
CA LYS A 690 118.30 -68.90 -24.35
C LYS A 690 119.51 -68.22 -25.00
N GLN A 691 119.61 -66.89 -24.92
CA GLN A 691 120.78 -66.14 -25.39
C GLN A 691 122.04 -66.59 -24.65
N LYS A 692 122.03 -66.65 -23.31
CA LYS A 692 123.16 -67.15 -22.51
C LYS A 692 123.55 -68.60 -22.85
N TRP A 693 122.58 -69.45 -23.20
CA TRP A 693 122.84 -70.81 -23.65
C TRP A 693 123.45 -70.86 -25.06
N GLU A 694 123.01 -70.00 -25.98
CA GLU A 694 123.62 -69.86 -27.31
C GLU A 694 125.04 -69.29 -27.20
N ASP A 695 125.25 -68.27 -26.37
CA ASP A 695 126.56 -67.68 -26.05
C ASP A 695 127.51 -68.75 -25.48
N GLU A 696 127.11 -69.50 -24.45
CA GLU A 696 127.96 -70.52 -23.81
C GLU A 696 128.16 -71.78 -24.69
N MET A 697 127.24 -72.04 -25.63
CA MET A 697 127.45 -73.03 -26.68
C MET A 697 128.51 -72.55 -27.69
N ASP A 698 128.63 -71.24 -27.94
CA ASP A 698 129.68 -70.64 -28.76
C ASP A 698 131.02 -70.44 -28.01
N THR A 699 131.00 -70.16 -26.69
CA THR A 699 132.21 -70.28 -25.85
C THR A 699 132.70 -71.74 -25.85
N SER A 700 131.82 -72.74 -25.75
CA SER A 700 132.19 -74.16 -25.84
C SER A 700 132.80 -74.50 -27.21
N LYS A 701 132.23 -74.01 -28.32
CA LYS A 701 132.81 -74.19 -29.67
C LYS A 701 134.18 -73.52 -29.80
N THR A 702 134.35 -72.29 -29.32
CA THR A 702 135.63 -71.57 -29.40
C THR A 702 136.68 -72.13 -28.45
N LEU A 703 136.29 -72.60 -27.26
CA LEU A 703 137.15 -73.29 -26.30
C LEU A 703 137.62 -74.65 -26.86
N LYS A 704 136.77 -75.41 -27.56
CA LYS A 704 137.17 -76.61 -28.31
C LYS A 704 138.20 -76.29 -29.40
N ARG A 705 138.03 -75.20 -30.16
CA ARG A 705 139.05 -74.70 -31.12
C ARG A 705 140.35 -74.32 -30.40
N ARG A 706 140.27 -73.65 -29.25
CA ARG A 706 141.44 -73.25 -28.44
C ARG A 706 142.20 -74.47 -27.90
N HIS A 707 141.52 -75.48 -27.35
CA HIS A 707 142.16 -76.71 -26.90
C HIS A 707 142.80 -77.49 -28.05
N ALA A 708 142.15 -77.58 -29.22
CA ALA A 708 142.76 -78.18 -30.41
C ALA A 708 144.05 -77.47 -30.87
N ASN A 709 144.14 -76.15 -30.69
CA ASN A 709 145.35 -75.38 -30.96
C ASN A 709 146.41 -75.54 -29.84
N ASN A 710 146.01 -75.52 -28.57
CA ASN A 710 146.92 -75.79 -27.43
C ASN A 710 147.54 -77.19 -27.51
N ILE A 711 146.81 -78.22 -27.94
CA ILE A 711 147.34 -79.58 -28.11
C ILE A 711 148.43 -79.60 -29.18
N LYS A 712 148.24 -78.90 -30.31
CA LYS A 712 149.28 -78.76 -31.35
C LYS A 712 150.53 -78.06 -30.82
N ASP A 713 150.38 -77.04 -30.00
CA ASP A 713 151.54 -76.33 -29.44
C ASP A 713 152.24 -77.11 -28.32
N LEU A 714 151.51 -77.75 -27.42
CA LEU A 714 152.07 -78.68 -26.43
C LEU A 714 152.87 -79.82 -27.09
N THR A 715 152.37 -80.37 -28.20
CA THR A 715 153.08 -81.40 -28.98
C THR A 715 154.41 -80.88 -29.53
N ARG A 716 154.46 -79.60 -29.92
CA ARG A 716 155.67 -78.90 -30.39
C ARG A 716 156.65 -78.60 -29.25
N GLN A 717 156.16 -78.16 -28.09
CA GLN A 717 156.97 -77.86 -26.91
C GLN A 717 157.59 -79.14 -26.29
N LEU A 718 156.84 -80.25 -26.26
CA LEU A 718 157.28 -81.53 -25.65
C LEU A 718 158.54 -82.11 -26.33
N HIS A 719 158.68 -81.93 -27.65
CA HIS A 719 159.90 -82.29 -28.38
C HIS A 719 161.12 -81.40 -28.07
N GLN A 720 160.90 -80.17 -27.59
CA GLN A 720 161.96 -79.17 -27.39
C GLN A 720 162.46 -79.12 -25.94
N VAL A 721 161.63 -79.50 -24.96
CA VAL A 721 161.98 -79.53 -23.53
C VAL A 721 162.81 -80.77 -23.14
N HIS A 722 162.73 -81.86 -23.91
CA HIS A 722 163.34 -83.16 -23.58
C HIS A 722 164.90 -83.19 -23.54
N ARG A 723 165.59 -82.05 -23.71
CA ARG A 723 167.05 -81.94 -23.83
C ARG A 723 167.76 -81.13 -22.72
N ARG A 724 167.06 -80.43 -21.82
CA ARG A 724 167.69 -79.73 -20.67
C ARG A 724 166.83 -79.73 -19.40
N LEU A 725 167.48 -80.21 -18.34
CA LEU A 725 167.31 -80.01 -16.89
C LEU A 725 166.08 -79.21 -16.40
N GLU A 726 165.29 -79.69 -15.44
CA GLU A 726 165.69 -80.06 -14.05
C GLU A 726 166.06 -78.83 -13.20
N SER A 727 165.07 -77.94 -12.95
CA SER A 727 165.11 -77.01 -11.81
C SER A 727 163.74 -76.40 -11.48
N GLN A 728 163.13 -76.89 -10.39
CA GLN A 728 162.49 -76.10 -9.31
C GLN A 728 161.14 -75.37 -9.52
N ASP A 729 160.28 -75.48 -8.50
CA ASP A 729 158.92 -74.91 -8.39
C ASP A 729 158.84 -73.41 -8.04
N SER A 730 157.73 -72.75 -8.41
CA SER A 730 156.99 -71.70 -7.65
C SER A 730 156.09 -70.81 -8.57
N LYS A 731 155.10 -70.05 -8.08
CA LYS A 731 154.03 -70.30 -7.09
C LYS A 731 152.96 -69.18 -7.21
N ASP A 732 151.73 -69.46 -6.77
CA ASP A 732 150.64 -68.53 -6.40
C ASP A 732 150.05 -67.57 -7.45
N ALA A 733 148.77 -67.21 -7.24
CA ALA A 733 148.02 -66.27 -8.08
C ALA A 733 146.94 -65.54 -7.26
N SER A 734 146.76 -64.24 -7.51
CA SER A 734 145.63 -63.45 -7.02
C SER A 734 145.50 -62.12 -7.76
N SER A 735 144.31 -61.77 -8.28
CA SER A 735 144.00 -60.38 -8.66
C SER A 735 142.50 -60.12 -8.84
N MET A 736 142.03 -59.04 -8.20
CA MET A 736 140.95 -58.11 -8.60
C MET A 736 139.60 -58.65 -9.12
N GLY A 737 138.52 -58.28 -8.41
CA GLY A 737 137.17 -58.12 -8.96
C GLY A 737 136.57 -56.80 -8.46
N SER A 738 135.95 -55.99 -9.33
CA SER A 738 135.34 -54.70 -8.95
C SER A 738 134.50 -54.07 -10.09
N ARG A 739 133.68 -53.08 -9.68
CA ARG A 739 133.06 -51.97 -10.47
C ARG A 739 131.64 -52.16 -11.04
N THR A 740 130.98 -51.01 -11.22
CA THR A 740 129.73 -50.72 -11.99
C THR A 740 128.39 -51.07 -11.30
N ASN A 741 127.29 -50.31 -11.45
CA ASN A 741 127.11 -48.95 -12.01
C ASN A 741 125.87 -48.20 -11.44
N SER A 742 125.42 -47.12 -12.09
CA SER A 742 124.60 -46.00 -11.57
C SER A 742 123.19 -45.81 -12.16
N ASN A 743 122.34 -45.06 -11.42
CA ASN A 743 121.17 -44.25 -11.85
C ASN A 743 119.86 -44.93 -12.30
N GLY A 744 118.72 -44.30 -11.96
CA GLY A 744 117.40 -44.54 -12.59
C GLY A 744 116.17 -44.30 -11.70
N SER A 745 115.56 -43.10 -11.75
CA SER A 745 114.39 -42.72 -10.93
C SER A 745 113.05 -43.15 -11.54
N LEU A 746 112.06 -43.55 -10.71
CA LEU A 746 110.79 -42.81 -10.55
C LEU A 746 109.81 -43.36 -9.48
N ASN A 747 109.38 -42.46 -8.59
CA ASN A 747 108.09 -42.33 -7.89
C ASN A 747 107.44 -43.47 -7.05
N SER A 748 107.54 -43.26 -5.72
CA SER A 748 106.40 -42.88 -4.85
C SER A 748 105.39 -43.95 -4.36
N LEU A 749 105.65 -44.52 -3.17
CA LEU A 749 104.58 -44.80 -2.20
C LEU A 749 105.08 -44.89 -0.73
N GLU A 750 104.70 -43.94 0.11
CA GLU A 750 104.48 -44.09 1.57
C GLU A 750 103.57 -42.92 2.01
N ASN A 751 102.36 -43.03 2.58
CA ASN A 751 101.66 -44.02 3.42
C ASN A 751 102.08 -44.03 4.90
N THR A 752 101.25 -43.44 5.78
CA THR A 752 100.73 -44.07 7.03
C THR A 752 99.81 -43.14 7.86
N SER A 753 98.72 -43.71 8.40
CA SER A 753 97.87 -43.26 9.55
C SER A 753 97.16 -41.89 9.58
N ARG A 754 95.93 -41.87 9.04
CA ARG A 754 94.65 -41.63 9.75
C ARG A 754 94.66 -40.83 11.08
N LEU A 755 93.88 -39.74 11.17
CA LEU A 755 92.52 -39.75 11.79
C LEU A 755 91.76 -38.38 11.76
N THR A 756 90.42 -38.47 11.84
CA THR A 756 89.42 -37.48 12.35
C THR A 756 89.17 -36.09 11.72
N PHE A 757 87.91 -35.92 11.25
CA PHE A 757 86.99 -34.76 11.39
C PHE A 757 87.20 -33.38 10.70
N SER A 758 86.34 -33.15 9.69
CA SER A 758 85.31 -32.07 9.64
C SER A 758 85.56 -30.68 8.99
N THR A 759 84.51 -30.25 8.27
CA THR A 759 84.04 -28.85 8.00
C THR A 759 84.51 -28.12 6.72
N THR A 760 83.59 -27.26 6.21
CA THR A 760 83.72 -26.18 5.19
C THR A 760 83.63 -26.48 3.66
N HIS A 761 82.47 -26.12 3.07
CA HIS A 761 82.19 -25.15 1.96
C HIS A 761 83.30 -24.68 0.98
N PRO A 762 82.96 -24.04 -0.18
CA PRO A 762 81.86 -24.19 -1.18
C PRO A 762 82.48 -24.14 -2.63
N PRO A 763 81.95 -23.53 -3.74
CA PRO A 763 80.60 -23.07 -4.19
C PRO A 763 80.22 -23.49 -5.67
N LEU A 764 79.12 -22.92 -6.24
CA LEU A 764 78.72 -22.85 -7.68
C LEU A 764 78.12 -24.14 -8.35
N GLN A 765 77.19 -24.13 -9.34
CA GLN A 765 76.32 -23.08 -9.98
C GLN A 765 75.21 -23.70 -10.92
N GLU A 766 74.01 -23.08 -10.96
CA GLU A 766 72.93 -23.03 -12.02
C GLU A 766 72.01 -24.20 -12.52
N PHE A 767 70.68 -23.93 -12.50
CA PHE A 767 69.57 -24.17 -13.48
C PHE A 767 69.23 -25.57 -14.11
N PRO A 768 68.04 -25.75 -14.77
CA PRO A 768 66.68 -25.19 -14.55
C PRO A 768 65.53 -26.25 -14.61
N ALA A 769 64.30 -25.91 -14.16
CA ALA A 769 63.05 -26.55 -14.62
C ALA A 769 61.77 -25.72 -14.31
N ILE A 770 60.82 -25.69 -15.25
CA ILE A 770 59.58 -24.90 -15.24
C ILE A 770 58.41 -25.70 -14.62
N THR A 771 57.50 -25.02 -13.90
CA THR A 771 56.04 -25.26 -14.00
C THR A 771 55.27 -24.03 -13.52
N GLU A 772 54.25 -23.62 -14.27
CA GLU A 772 53.54 -22.36 -14.10
C GLU A 772 52.11 -22.62 -13.59
N GLN A 773 51.75 -22.06 -12.43
CA GLN A 773 50.37 -21.93 -11.98
C GLN A 773 50.18 -20.56 -11.31
N VAL A 774 49.20 -19.80 -11.80
CA VAL A 774 48.90 -18.45 -11.32
C VAL A 774 48.04 -18.53 -10.05
N GLU A 775 48.69 -18.55 -8.89
CA GLU A 775 47.99 -18.34 -7.62
C GLU A 775 47.77 -16.83 -7.38
N VAL A 776 46.52 -16.41 -7.20
CA VAL A 776 46.18 -15.01 -6.90
C VAL A 776 46.60 -14.68 -5.47
N ASP A 777 47.32 -13.57 -5.27
CA ASP A 777 47.88 -13.21 -3.96
C ASP A 777 46.81 -13.12 -2.87
N LYS A 778 46.94 -14.03 -1.89
CA LYS A 778 46.09 -14.16 -0.71
C LYS A 778 46.06 -12.87 0.12
N ASN A 779 47.14 -12.08 0.11
CA ASN A 779 47.19 -10.80 0.81
C ASN A 779 46.26 -9.78 0.18
N VAL A 780 46.22 -9.67 -1.16
CA VAL A 780 45.31 -8.75 -1.89
C VAL A 780 43.85 -9.10 -1.62
N LEU A 781 43.52 -10.39 -1.54
CA LEU A 781 42.16 -10.84 -1.20
C LEU A 781 41.79 -10.49 0.25
N ILE A 782 42.68 -10.70 1.22
CA ILE A 782 42.49 -10.29 2.62
C ILE A 782 42.30 -8.77 2.70
N GLU A 783 43.13 -7.99 2.01
CA GLU A 783 43.02 -6.53 1.97
C GLU A 783 41.69 -6.07 1.33
N ARG A 784 41.17 -6.79 0.32
CA ARG A 784 39.85 -6.52 -0.27
C ARG A 784 38.73 -6.84 0.72
N ILE A 785 38.82 -7.94 1.46
CA ILE A 785 37.86 -8.31 2.51
C ILE A 785 37.85 -7.26 3.62
N VAL A 786 39.00 -6.83 4.13
CA VAL A 786 39.09 -5.80 5.19
C VAL A 786 38.54 -4.45 4.72
N ARG A 787 38.79 -4.05 3.47
CA ARG A 787 38.15 -2.83 2.90
C ARG A 787 36.64 -2.96 2.78
N LEU A 788 36.13 -4.14 2.37
CA LEU A 788 34.68 -4.39 2.28
C LEU A 788 34.03 -4.43 3.66
N GLN A 789 34.65 -5.05 4.67
CA GLN A 789 34.19 -5.04 6.06
C GLN A 789 34.15 -3.62 6.64
N LYS A 790 35.19 -2.80 6.43
CA LYS A 790 35.18 -1.37 6.82
C LYS A 790 34.13 -0.55 6.06
N SER A 791 33.79 -0.93 4.82
CA SER A 791 32.70 -0.29 4.06
C SER A 791 31.31 -0.70 4.57
N LEU A 792 31.15 -1.97 4.97
CA LEU A 792 29.93 -2.48 5.60
C LEU A 792 29.70 -1.85 6.98
N ALA A 793 30.72 -1.76 7.83
CA ALA A 793 30.64 -1.12 9.14
C ALA A 793 30.12 0.33 9.04
N ARG A 794 30.73 1.16 8.18
CA ARG A 794 30.27 2.54 7.93
C ARG A 794 28.86 2.64 7.35
N LYS A 795 28.41 1.63 6.60
CA LYS A 795 27.03 1.56 6.11
C LYS A 795 26.07 1.17 7.23
N ASN A 796 26.48 0.28 8.14
CA ASN A 796 25.72 -0.11 9.31
C ASN A 796 25.56 1.07 10.29
N GLU A 797 26.67 1.72 10.66
CA GLU A 797 26.69 2.97 11.45
C GLU A 797 25.74 4.04 10.87
N LYS A 798 25.72 4.17 9.53
CA LYS A 798 24.79 5.10 8.85
C LYS A 798 23.34 4.63 8.83
N MET A 799 23.07 3.32 8.78
CA MET A 799 21.70 2.79 8.92
C MET A 799 21.19 2.95 10.36
N GLU A 800 22.04 2.74 11.36
CA GLU A 800 21.72 2.95 12.77
C GLU A 800 21.41 4.43 13.05
N PHE A 801 22.28 5.35 12.64
CA PHE A 801 22.04 6.80 12.73
C PHE A 801 20.75 7.24 12.03
N LEU A 802 20.45 6.70 10.85
CA LEU A 802 19.19 7.01 10.15
C LEU A 802 17.98 6.38 10.85
N GLY A 803 18.12 5.21 11.47
CA GLY A 803 17.10 4.58 12.29
C GLY A 803 16.77 5.40 13.55
N GLU A 804 17.79 5.87 14.27
CA GLU A 804 17.64 6.76 15.42
C GLU A 804 16.96 8.08 15.03
N HIS A 805 17.37 8.70 13.91
CA HIS A 805 16.74 9.93 13.41
C HIS A 805 15.28 9.71 13.00
N ILE A 806 14.95 8.60 12.34
CA ILE A 806 13.55 8.23 12.01
C ILE A 806 12.74 8.00 13.29
N GLN A 807 13.29 7.32 14.28
CA GLN A 807 12.62 7.10 15.57
C GLN A 807 12.35 8.43 16.30
N GLN A 808 13.32 9.34 16.33
CA GLN A 808 13.17 10.67 16.93
C GLN A 808 12.11 11.51 16.20
N LEU A 809 12.07 11.47 14.86
CA LEU A 809 11.02 12.12 14.06
C LEU A 809 9.63 11.52 14.34
N LEU A 810 9.52 10.19 14.47
CA LEU A 810 8.27 9.52 14.83
C LEU A 810 7.79 9.93 16.23
N ASP A 811 8.68 10.04 17.20
CA ASP A 811 8.32 10.43 18.56
C ASP A 811 7.99 11.93 18.68
N ASP A 812 8.61 12.80 17.88
CA ASP A 812 8.22 14.21 17.77
C ASP A 812 6.89 14.39 17.02
N ILE A 813 6.57 13.56 16.03
CA ILE A 813 5.23 13.50 15.42
C ILE A 813 4.20 13.04 16.45
N LYS A 814 4.48 12.01 17.26
CA LYS A 814 3.59 11.58 18.36
C LYS A 814 3.36 12.68 19.39
N LYS A 815 4.42 13.41 19.80
CA LYS A 815 4.31 14.57 20.70
C LYS A 815 3.43 15.66 20.08
N LYS A 816 3.69 16.05 18.83
CA LYS A 816 2.90 17.08 18.12
C LYS A 816 1.44 16.67 17.94
N ASN A 817 1.16 15.43 17.55
CA ASN A 817 -0.20 14.90 17.47
C ASN A 817 -0.89 14.89 18.85
N LYS A 818 -0.19 14.51 19.93
CA LYS A 818 -0.75 14.57 21.29
C LYS A 818 -1.04 16.00 21.72
N VAL A 819 -0.17 16.95 21.39
CA VAL A 819 -0.41 18.40 21.65
C VAL A 819 -1.62 18.90 20.86
N ILE A 820 -1.69 18.62 19.55
CA ILE A 820 -2.84 18.97 18.70
C ILE A 820 -4.13 18.35 19.23
N GLN A 821 -4.10 17.07 19.65
CA GLN A 821 -5.23 16.39 20.27
C GLN A 821 -5.64 17.02 21.61
N CYS A 822 -4.67 17.45 22.43
CA CYS A 822 -4.96 18.18 23.67
C CYS A 822 -5.53 19.59 23.44
N TYR A 823 -5.18 20.28 22.36
CA TYR A 823 -5.84 21.54 21.97
C TYR A 823 -7.25 21.26 21.41
N ALA A 824 -7.40 20.33 20.46
CA ALA A 824 -8.69 19.98 19.84
C ALA A 824 -9.72 19.35 20.81
N LEU A 825 -9.28 18.85 21.98
CA LEU A 825 -10.15 18.38 23.07
C LEU A 825 -10.34 19.42 24.19
N ARG A 826 -9.72 20.60 24.09
CA ARG A 826 -9.78 21.67 25.09
C ARG A 826 -10.49 22.91 24.57
N ASP A 827 -10.33 23.22 23.28
CA ASP A 827 -10.87 24.42 22.65
C ASP A 827 -12.19 24.08 21.93
N GLU A 828 -13.30 24.34 22.61
CA GLU A 828 -14.63 24.37 21.99
C GLU A 828 -14.70 25.47 20.91
N SER A 829 -15.50 25.24 19.86
CA SER A 829 -15.59 26.08 18.65
C SER A 829 -16.17 27.49 18.89
N GLY A 830 -15.41 28.34 19.58
CA GLY A 830 -15.77 29.73 19.89
C GLY A 830 -14.69 30.56 20.61
N THR A 831 -13.59 29.96 21.06
CA THR A 831 -12.56 30.64 21.89
C THR A 831 -11.42 31.30 21.10
N LEU A 832 -11.38 31.17 19.77
CA LEU A 832 -10.34 31.77 18.93
C LEU A 832 -10.50 33.30 18.78
N SER A 833 -10.05 34.03 19.81
CA SER A 833 -9.68 35.44 19.66
C SER A 833 -8.49 35.53 18.70
N SER A 834 -8.56 36.39 17.67
CA SER A 834 -7.37 36.66 16.84
C SER A 834 -6.30 37.35 17.68
N GLU A 835 -5.03 37.12 17.36
CA GLU A 835 -3.91 37.79 18.02
C GLU A 835 -4.01 39.32 17.87
N ASP A 836 -4.51 39.80 16.71
CA ASP A 836 -4.87 41.21 16.48
C ASP A 836 -5.99 41.72 17.39
N MET A 837 -6.92 40.86 17.79
CA MET A 837 -8.06 41.24 18.63
C MET A 837 -7.66 41.33 20.09
N ASP A 838 -6.78 40.43 20.58
CA ASP A 838 -6.19 40.54 21.91
C ASP A 838 -5.17 41.70 22.01
N ALA A 839 -4.44 42.00 20.93
CA ALA A 839 -3.64 43.21 20.81
C ALA A 839 -4.50 44.49 20.87
N ASN A 840 -5.62 44.54 20.14
CA ASN A 840 -6.58 45.65 20.21
C ASN A 840 -7.25 45.77 21.58
N LYS A 841 -7.61 44.64 22.22
CA LYS A 841 -8.16 44.61 23.58
C LYS A 841 -7.17 45.15 24.61
N THR A 842 -5.89 44.86 24.43
CA THR A 842 -4.78 45.42 25.23
C THR A 842 -4.61 46.92 24.99
N LEU A 843 -4.71 47.39 23.74
CA LEU A 843 -4.69 48.83 23.40
C LEU A 843 -5.90 49.59 23.95
N LEU A 844 -7.09 48.99 23.92
CA LEU A 844 -8.33 49.54 24.50
C LEU A 844 -8.20 49.67 26.01
N ALA A 845 -7.75 48.62 26.71
CA ALA A 845 -7.47 48.67 28.15
C ALA A 845 -6.45 49.76 28.51
N ARG A 846 -5.45 49.99 27.64
CA ARG A 846 -4.38 50.98 27.86
C ARG A 846 -4.76 52.43 27.53
N LYS A 847 -5.90 52.69 26.87
CA LYS A 847 -6.37 54.05 26.53
C LYS A 847 -7.20 54.73 27.63
N GLY A 848 -7.66 53.98 28.63
CA GLY A 848 -8.41 54.50 29.78
C GLY A 848 -9.85 54.94 29.49
N GLY A 849 -10.58 55.27 30.55
CA GLY A 849 -11.97 55.74 30.46
C GLY A 849 -13.03 54.64 30.48
N ILE A 850 -14.27 55.07 30.36
CA ILE A 850 -15.48 54.29 30.69
C ILE A 850 -15.58 52.98 29.90
N MET A 851 -15.32 52.98 28.58
CA MET A 851 -15.36 51.76 27.77
C MET A 851 -14.23 50.77 28.13
N ALA A 852 -13.05 51.24 28.50
CA ALA A 852 -11.94 50.38 28.93
C ALA A 852 -12.28 49.66 30.25
N SER A 853 -12.90 50.37 31.20
CA SER A 853 -13.41 49.83 32.47
C SER A 853 -14.63 48.90 32.34
N LEU A 854 -15.19 48.72 31.14
CA LEU A 854 -16.33 47.81 30.88
C LEU A 854 -15.88 46.48 30.24
N TYR A 855 -14.73 46.45 29.56
CA TYR A 855 -14.12 45.24 28.98
C TYR A 855 -12.89 44.72 29.75
N SER A 856 -12.30 45.53 30.64
CA SER A 856 -11.32 45.09 31.63
C SER A 856 -12.03 44.71 32.93
N ALA A 857 -11.64 43.60 33.56
CA ALA A 857 -12.18 43.18 34.85
C ALA A 857 -11.75 44.09 36.03
N GLN A 858 -10.81 45.01 35.80
CA GLN A 858 -10.30 45.95 36.79
C GLN A 858 -11.08 47.28 36.70
N GLN A 859 -11.98 47.56 37.65
CA GLN A 859 -12.59 48.89 37.78
C GLN A 859 -11.54 49.90 38.25
N GLN A 860 -11.05 50.76 37.36
CA GLN A 860 -10.09 51.83 37.70
C GLN A 860 -10.72 53.24 37.74
N ASP A 861 -11.87 53.46 37.09
CA ASP A 861 -12.59 54.74 37.11
C ASP A 861 -13.76 54.74 38.10
N GLY A 862 -13.66 55.55 39.16
CA GLY A 862 -14.75 55.76 40.14
C GLY A 862 -16.01 56.44 39.56
N ASN A 863 -15.96 56.93 38.31
CA ASN A 863 -17.11 57.46 37.59
C ASN A 863 -17.97 56.37 36.91
N MET A 864 -17.53 55.10 36.89
CA MET A 864 -18.32 53.98 36.37
C MET A 864 -19.37 53.53 37.39
N THR A 865 -20.53 54.19 37.40
CA THR A 865 -21.69 53.70 38.17
C THR A 865 -22.41 52.56 37.43
N LEU A 866 -22.98 51.63 38.20
CA LEU A 866 -23.67 50.45 37.66
C LEU A 866 -24.79 50.84 36.67
N ASP A 867 -25.56 51.87 36.96
CA ASP A 867 -26.66 52.33 36.10
C ASP A 867 -26.14 52.94 34.77
N LEU A 868 -24.99 53.62 34.80
CA LEU A 868 -24.31 54.07 33.58
C LEU A 868 -23.80 52.90 32.74
N SER A 869 -23.21 51.87 33.38
CA SER A 869 -22.79 50.65 32.68
C SER A 869 -23.98 49.93 32.03
N LEU A 870 -25.10 49.79 32.73
CA LEU A 870 -26.34 49.21 32.19
C LEU A 870 -26.94 50.06 31.06
N GLN A 871 -26.87 51.39 31.14
CA GLN A 871 -27.30 52.26 30.05
C GLN A 871 -26.40 52.12 28.81
N ILE A 872 -25.08 51.98 29.00
CA ILE A 872 -24.13 51.73 27.91
C ILE A 872 -24.38 50.35 27.29
N SER A 873 -24.55 49.29 28.08
CA SER A 873 -24.90 47.96 27.58
C SER A 873 -26.20 47.95 26.78
N ARG A 874 -27.27 48.63 27.25
CA ARG A 874 -28.53 48.77 26.51
C ARG A 874 -28.34 49.51 25.17
N LYS A 875 -27.51 50.57 25.14
CA LYS A 875 -27.21 51.32 23.90
C LYS A 875 -26.35 50.50 22.93
N LEU A 876 -25.35 49.77 23.43
CA LEU A 876 -24.54 48.85 22.62
C LEU A 876 -25.39 47.71 22.06
N GLN A 877 -26.28 47.13 22.85
CA GLN A 877 -27.23 46.11 22.40
C GLN A 877 -28.13 46.65 21.29
N ALA A 878 -28.76 47.82 21.46
CA ALA A 878 -29.61 48.41 20.43
C ALA A 878 -28.85 48.72 19.12
N VAL A 879 -27.60 49.20 19.20
CA VAL A 879 -26.73 49.42 18.02
C VAL A 879 -26.33 48.09 17.36
N LEU A 880 -26.11 47.04 18.15
CA LEU A 880 -25.76 45.71 17.65
C LEU A 880 -26.97 45.02 17.01
N GLU A 881 -28.18 45.20 17.56
CA GLU A 881 -29.45 44.77 16.99
C GLU A 881 -29.75 45.48 15.65
N ASP A 882 -29.61 46.81 15.57
CA ASP A 882 -29.73 47.56 14.32
C ASP A 882 -28.66 47.15 13.29
N THR A 883 -27.42 46.95 13.74
CA THR A 883 -26.33 46.48 12.87
C THR A 883 -26.58 45.06 12.37
N LEU A 884 -27.10 44.14 13.19
CA LEU A 884 -27.48 42.79 12.76
C LEU A 884 -28.65 42.83 11.77
N LEU A 885 -29.70 43.60 12.05
CA LEU A 885 -30.84 43.78 11.15
C LEU A 885 -30.37 44.29 9.78
N LYS A 886 -29.51 45.32 9.78
CA LYS A 886 -28.95 45.90 8.55
C LYS A 886 -28.04 44.94 7.79
N ASN A 887 -27.28 44.08 8.48
CA ASN A 887 -26.50 43.01 7.86
C ASN A 887 -27.38 41.88 7.29
N ILE A 888 -28.53 41.57 7.92
CA ILE A 888 -29.51 40.63 7.39
C ILE A 888 -30.11 41.17 6.09
N THR A 889 -30.58 42.43 6.08
CA THR A 889 -31.11 43.07 4.86
C THR A 889 -30.04 43.22 3.77
N LEU A 890 -28.78 43.51 4.13
CA LEU A 890 -27.68 43.53 3.16
C LEU A 890 -27.40 42.13 2.58
N ARG A 891 -27.47 41.06 3.39
CA ARG A 891 -27.36 39.69 2.89
C ARG A 891 -28.51 39.35 1.94
N GLU A 892 -29.75 39.70 2.28
CA GLU A 892 -30.91 39.52 1.40
C GLU A 892 -30.76 40.28 0.07
N SER A 893 -30.17 41.48 0.09
CA SER A 893 -29.84 42.23 -1.13
C SER A 893 -28.69 41.62 -1.96
N LEU A 894 -27.76 40.89 -1.30
CA LEU A 894 -26.69 40.14 -1.96
C LEU A 894 -27.18 38.81 -2.53
N ASP A 895 -28.04 38.09 -1.80
CA ASP A 895 -28.64 36.83 -2.23
C ASP A 895 -29.53 37.07 -3.47
N THR A 896 -30.38 38.09 -3.45
CA THR A 896 -31.21 38.48 -4.62
C THR A 896 -30.39 38.98 -5.80
N LEU A 897 -29.31 39.73 -5.58
CA LEU A 897 -28.36 40.10 -6.65
C LEU A 897 -27.63 38.86 -7.20
N GLY A 898 -27.31 37.88 -6.35
CA GLY A 898 -26.72 36.60 -6.73
C GLY A 898 -27.65 35.74 -7.58
N GLU A 899 -28.95 35.69 -7.25
CA GLU A 899 -29.97 35.04 -8.07
C GLU A 899 -30.11 35.72 -9.44
N GLU A 900 -30.10 37.05 -9.51
CA GLU A 900 -30.15 37.79 -10.78
C GLU A 900 -28.88 37.59 -11.63
N ILE A 901 -27.69 37.57 -11.01
CA ILE A 901 -26.43 37.22 -11.69
C ILE A 901 -26.49 35.78 -12.21
N ALA A 902 -27.04 34.83 -11.45
CA ALA A 902 -27.21 33.45 -11.90
C ALA A 902 -28.23 33.34 -13.07
N ARG A 903 -29.33 34.11 -13.03
CA ARG A 903 -30.32 34.20 -14.10
C ARG A 903 -29.70 34.73 -15.39
N LEU A 904 -29.02 35.87 -15.31
CA LEU A 904 -28.32 36.50 -16.44
C LEU A 904 -27.17 35.63 -16.98
N SER A 905 -26.44 34.93 -16.11
CA SER A 905 -25.40 33.97 -16.51
C SER A 905 -26.00 32.77 -17.28
N GLN A 906 -27.13 32.24 -16.83
CA GLN A 906 -27.84 31.16 -17.54
C GLN A 906 -28.40 31.64 -18.89
N GLU A 907 -28.90 32.87 -18.97
CA GLU A 907 -29.40 33.48 -20.20
C GLU A 907 -28.26 33.74 -21.20
N ASN A 908 -27.15 34.32 -20.75
CA ASN A 908 -25.95 34.53 -21.58
C ASN A 908 -25.38 33.19 -22.08
N ARG A 909 -25.34 32.14 -21.25
CA ARG A 909 -24.95 30.78 -21.68
C ARG A 909 -25.90 30.20 -22.73
N LYS A 910 -27.22 30.45 -22.65
CA LYS A 910 -28.17 30.05 -23.70
C LYS A 910 -27.92 30.80 -25.00
N LEU A 911 -27.62 32.10 -24.93
CA LEU A 911 -27.28 32.92 -26.10
C LEU A 911 -25.97 32.46 -26.75
N GLN A 912 -24.93 32.14 -25.98
CA GLN A 912 -23.69 31.56 -26.49
C GLN A 912 -23.91 30.22 -27.20
N LEU A 913 -24.69 29.31 -26.61
CA LEU A 913 -25.04 28.04 -27.26
C LEU A 913 -25.90 28.24 -28.52
N HIS A 914 -26.72 29.29 -28.57
CA HIS A 914 -27.51 29.63 -29.75
C HIS A 914 -26.64 30.25 -30.86
N LEU A 915 -25.65 31.09 -30.51
CA LEU A 915 -24.64 31.60 -31.43
C LEU A 915 -23.79 30.47 -32.01
N GLN A 916 -23.24 29.60 -31.17
CA GLN A 916 -22.45 28.44 -31.61
C GLN A 916 -23.25 27.51 -32.54
N LYS A 917 -24.57 27.37 -32.30
CA LYS A 917 -25.47 26.61 -33.18
C LYS A 917 -25.76 27.32 -34.51
N ILE A 918 -25.77 28.66 -34.54
CA ILE A 918 -25.88 29.44 -35.77
C ILE A 918 -24.58 29.34 -36.57
N GLU A 919 -23.43 29.52 -35.93
CA GLU A 919 -22.09 29.39 -36.53
C GLU A 919 -21.90 27.99 -37.15
N GLY A 920 -22.20 26.93 -36.38
CA GLY A 920 -22.25 25.54 -36.87
C GLY A 920 -23.42 25.19 -37.80
N SER A 921 -24.10 26.19 -38.36
CA SER A 921 -25.06 26.06 -39.46
C SER A 921 -24.78 27.02 -40.63
N LEU A 922 -23.72 27.82 -40.51
CA LEU A 922 -23.17 28.72 -41.53
C LEU A 922 -21.83 28.21 -42.10
N ALA A 923 -21.23 27.21 -41.44
CA ALA A 923 -20.18 26.33 -41.95
C ALA A 923 -20.78 24.97 -42.37
#